data_AF-A0A8T4LX08-F1
#
_entry.id   AF-A0A8T4LX08-F1
#
_cell.length_a   1.000
_cell.length_b   1.000
_cell.length_c   1.000
_cell.angle_alpha   90.00
_cell.angle_beta   90.00
_cell.angle_gamma   90.00
#
_symmetry.space_group_name_H-M   'P 1'
#
loop_
_entity.id
_entity.type
_entity.pdbx_description
1 polymer ?
#
loop_
_entity_poly.entity_id
_entity_poly.type
_entity_poly.pdbx_seq_one_letter_code
_entity_poly.pdbx_strand_id
1 'polypeptide(L)'
;MRKIIILLLALIIFGCISEKDASALKNEEIAIPEEMDINEDGQIDFASYKFFTVEKEGIKTTRVVNVYVENDAIIEDFNEFTDVDLINMHDSLSEFTKNYESTDDECSTNLGLLAVSCPDQKTCANICSSNSAKCKKLVEGSPEAIGHSVFLYARDNNEIRSALRDLNKELPTINDATQNQKIDFLKNGEKIVTKLASVGANPIYKQFELCEYGDYQAAKLISVTKKLATYSVQPKKFNYRITIGVELPAKKTGEKLSFNDLIAKDGLPTSLGVTENSISSPQEITLSAVASKIQVQWPAFRSSNERFVLLYEFATTAPPNQVLTQLISPTITLKVLNIEFLQLTLSLYGMLYSATKNFYISFASAFAITVIVILLLFNIIVILYKIIRAKMAKETASQGIFMALRKTRIKWKSDIVASVVSFIVGFAAMSMFAKDVKTQLNLTETIDFMISEPAGFLAVAGIFFGIVFLYSTIENRIKIYALEQRYGRKFKDEKALFIASGNELKTKIDELKKLVATLSSENFEVGAEHDFASSISSQRIDEIMKKTDPQHKREVEDYLTKVDEALSRLHELKKLSEQNWTVWNDYIAKLLGETDEVYLSGLVTIPASLRSWALNKFVKEHPDYGLTFEGELIRRREVSPDKIARAMIERKLLHGVVIVKDGKVSFSKCEGAGATIVGALTAKMLSYLSSAVKNVGQHDYNSVATIGDKLLLVLLKHHTMEALLIMEKEKFKEAIEEWKNKLKNV
;
A
#
# COMPACT_ATOMS: atom_id res chain seq x y z
N MET A 1 -20.43 2.13 5.05
CA MET A 1 -19.13 1.94 5.71
C MET A 1 -18.03 2.81 5.12
N ARG A 2 -17.40 2.53 3.97
CA ARG A 2 -16.24 3.32 3.46
C ARG A 2 -16.50 4.85 3.38
N LYS A 3 -17.68 5.29 2.94
CA LYS A 3 -18.06 6.72 2.93
C LYS A 3 -18.27 7.34 4.32
N ILE A 4 -18.83 6.57 5.25
CA ILE A 4 -19.04 7.00 6.65
C ILE A 4 -17.71 7.07 7.38
N ILE A 5 -16.80 6.12 7.12
CA ILE A 5 -15.43 6.11 7.63
C ILE A 5 -14.63 7.28 7.07
N ILE A 6 -14.72 7.57 5.77
CA ILE A 6 -14.07 8.74 5.16
C ILE A 6 -14.67 10.04 5.70
N LEU A 7 -15.98 10.10 5.95
CA LEU A 7 -16.63 11.28 6.55
C LEU A 7 -16.23 11.48 8.02
N LEU A 8 -16.17 10.40 8.81
CA LEU A 8 -15.68 10.43 10.19
C LEU A 8 -14.19 10.80 10.24
N LEU A 9 -13.36 10.23 9.37
CA LEU A 9 -11.96 10.64 9.20
C LEU A 9 -11.86 12.10 8.77
N ALA A 10 -12.69 12.58 7.84
CA ALA A 10 -12.73 13.98 7.47
C ALA A 10 -13.14 14.86 8.66
N LEU A 11 -14.16 14.50 9.43
CA LEU A 11 -14.58 15.26 10.62
C LEU A 11 -13.51 15.24 11.73
N ILE A 12 -12.72 14.18 11.85
CA ILE A 12 -11.60 14.08 12.80
C ILE A 12 -10.38 14.88 12.28
N ILE A 13 -10.11 14.86 10.97
CA ILE A 13 -8.99 15.56 10.34
C ILE A 13 -9.27 17.07 10.19
N PHE A 14 -10.53 17.46 9.99
CA PHE A 14 -10.99 18.86 9.89
C PHE A 14 -11.43 19.45 11.25
N GLY A 15 -11.21 18.75 12.36
CA GLY A 15 -11.20 19.38 13.68
C GLY A 15 -10.02 20.35 13.73
N CYS A 16 -10.21 21.57 13.22
CA CYS A 16 -9.15 22.56 13.09
C CYS A 16 -8.54 22.84 14.46
N ILE A 17 -7.31 22.37 14.68
CA ILE A 17 -6.44 22.90 15.72
C ILE A 17 -6.19 24.35 15.32
N SER A 18 -6.78 25.27 16.05
CA SER A 18 -6.54 26.70 15.86
C SER A 18 -5.35 27.08 16.72
N GLU A 19 -4.35 27.69 16.09
CA GLU A 19 -3.23 28.31 16.80
C GLU A 19 -3.59 29.77 17.05
N LYS A 20 -3.55 30.19 18.31
CA LYS A 20 -3.79 31.56 18.70
C LYS A 20 -2.58 32.08 19.48
N ASP A 21 -1.97 33.15 18.99
CA ASP A 21 -0.88 33.81 19.70
C ASP A 21 -1.44 34.62 20.88
N ALA A 22 -1.10 34.16 22.08
CA ALA A 22 -1.55 34.70 23.35
C ALA A 22 -0.57 35.71 23.95
N SER A 23 0.52 36.07 23.27
CA SER A 23 1.34 37.26 23.61
C SER A 23 1.40 38.26 22.43
N ALA A 24 1.82 39.50 22.72
CA ALA A 24 2.00 40.53 21.70
C ALA A 24 3.48 40.68 21.39
N LEU A 25 3.84 40.73 20.10
CA LEU A 25 5.20 41.07 19.67
C LEU A 25 5.44 42.56 19.95
N LYS A 26 6.10 42.86 21.07
CA LYS A 26 6.59 44.19 21.43
C LYS A 26 8.02 44.09 21.94
N ASN A 27 8.78 45.17 21.76
CA ASN A 27 10.06 45.33 22.44
C ASN A 27 9.77 45.42 23.94
N GLU A 28 10.56 44.73 24.75
CA GLU A 28 10.38 44.76 26.19
C GLU A 28 11.13 45.93 26.81
N GLU A 29 10.53 46.51 27.83
CA GLU A 29 11.15 47.57 28.64
C GLU A 29 11.65 46.95 29.96
N ILE A 30 12.84 47.39 30.39
CA ILE A 30 13.42 46.98 31.65
C ILE A 30 12.68 47.70 32.77
N ALA A 31 12.11 46.95 33.71
CA ALA A 31 11.42 47.49 34.87
C ALA A 31 12.41 47.88 35.98
N ILE A 32 13.35 46.97 36.27
CA ILE A 32 14.34 47.15 37.34
C ILE A 32 15.68 46.58 36.86
N PRO A 33 16.71 47.42 36.68
CA PRO A 33 18.10 46.97 36.59
C PRO A 33 18.69 46.88 38.00
N GLU A 34 19.32 45.76 38.31
CA GLU A 34 20.20 45.62 39.49
C GLU A 34 21.58 45.25 38.98
N GLU A 35 22.57 46.10 39.23
CA GLU A 35 23.93 45.95 38.75
C GLU A 35 24.86 45.94 39.95
N MET A 36 25.82 45.02 39.95
CA MET A 36 26.76 44.86 41.05
C MET A 36 28.19 44.78 40.52
N ASP A 37 29.01 45.67 41.05
CA ASP A 37 30.45 45.69 40.92
C ASP A 37 31.00 45.07 42.22
N ILE A 38 31.39 43.80 42.15
CA ILE A 38 31.89 43.04 43.30
C ILE A 38 33.29 43.52 43.67
N ASN A 39 34.07 43.97 42.69
CA ASN A 39 35.48 44.26 42.85
C ASN A 39 35.85 45.75 42.98
N GLU A 40 34.85 46.63 42.88
CA GLU A 40 34.92 48.08 42.94
C GLU A 40 35.89 48.67 41.89
N ASP A 41 36.00 48.04 40.72
CA ASP A 41 36.84 48.52 39.62
C ASP A 41 36.12 49.45 38.62
N GLY A 42 34.82 49.68 38.83
CA GLY A 42 33.96 50.49 37.98
C GLY A 42 33.31 49.73 36.82
N GLN A 43 33.54 48.42 36.72
CA GLN A 43 32.89 47.50 35.78
C GLN A 43 31.86 46.64 36.50
N ILE A 44 30.76 46.33 35.81
CA ILE A 44 29.69 45.51 36.37
C ILE A 44 30.10 44.04 36.24
N ASP A 45 30.29 43.36 37.37
CA ASP A 45 30.62 41.92 37.40
C ASP A 45 29.40 41.06 37.12
N PHE A 46 28.25 41.43 37.66
CA PHE A 46 26.97 40.82 37.32
C PHE A 46 25.80 41.79 37.40
N ALA A 47 24.75 41.48 36.65
CA ALA A 47 23.52 42.23 36.67
C ALA A 47 22.29 41.34 36.49
N SER A 48 21.17 41.78 37.05
CA SER A 48 19.85 41.17 36.88
C SER A 48 18.89 42.21 36.33
N TYR A 49 18.38 41.96 35.13
CA TYR A 49 17.42 42.82 34.44
C TYR A 49 16.04 42.17 34.45
N LYS A 50 15.12 42.73 35.24
CA LYS A 50 13.72 42.29 35.27
C LYS A 50 12.90 43.13 34.29
N PHE A 51 12.28 42.49 33.32
CA PHE A 51 11.41 43.14 32.35
C PHE A 51 9.98 43.29 32.87
N PHE A 52 9.22 44.25 32.33
CA PHE A 52 7.80 44.39 32.68
C PHE A 52 7.00 43.15 32.30
N THR A 53 6.06 42.76 33.17
CA THR A 53 5.13 41.66 32.89
C THR A 53 4.25 41.99 31.69
N VAL A 54 4.27 41.12 30.68
CA VAL A 54 3.38 41.19 29.53
C VAL A 54 2.16 40.32 29.82
N GLU A 55 0.97 40.92 29.84
CA GLU A 55 -0.30 40.21 30.04
C GLU A 55 -1.17 40.31 28.78
N LYS A 56 -1.61 39.15 28.26
CA LYS A 56 -2.59 39.08 27.17
C LYS A 56 -3.42 37.81 27.35
N GLU A 57 -4.73 37.95 27.19
CA GLU A 57 -5.70 36.85 27.38
C GLU A 57 -5.61 36.16 28.76
N GLY A 58 -5.20 36.92 29.78
CA GLY A 58 -5.03 36.44 31.16
C GLY A 58 -3.75 35.63 31.41
N ILE A 59 -2.92 35.43 30.39
CA ILE A 59 -1.59 34.81 30.52
C ILE A 59 -0.58 35.91 30.81
N LYS A 60 0.16 35.77 31.91
CA LYS A 60 1.23 36.69 32.31
C LYS A 60 2.58 36.07 31.97
N THR A 61 3.38 36.82 31.22
CA THR A 61 4.75 36.43 30.87
C THR A 61 5.70 37.43 31.51
N THR A 62 6.72 36.91 32.20
CA THR A 62 7.78 37.70 32.84
C THR A 62 9.12 37.21 32.34
N ARG A 63 10.04 38.13 32.02
CA ARG A 63 11.43 37.78 31.68
C ARG A 63 12.36 38.38 32.72
N VAL A 64 13.32 37.57 33.15
CA VAL A 64 14.48 38.00 33.92
C VAL A 64 15.73 37.58 33.17
N VAL A 65 16.64 38.53 32.96
CA VAL A 65 17.93 38.29 32.31
C VAL A 65 19.02 38.53 33.34
N ASN A 66 19.67 37.44 33.77
CA ASN A 66 20.83 37.54 34.63
C ASN A 66 22.08 37.44 33.75
N VAL A 67 23.04 38.33 33.96
CA VAL A 67 24.31 38.34 33.25
C VAL A 67 25.44 38.36 34.25
N TYR A 68 26.50 37.61 33.97
CA TYR A 68 27.78 37.76 34.67
C TYR A 68 28.91 37.80 33.64
N VAL A 69 29.98 38.51 34.01
CA VAL A 69 31.14 38.74 33.15
C VAL A 69 32.25 37.77 33.50
N GLU A 70 32.86 37.19 32.48
CA GLU A 70 34.15 36.51 32.59
C GLU A 70 35.22 37.50 32.14
N ASN A 71 36.14 37.82 33.05
CA ASN A 71 37.20 38.79 32.83
C ASN A 71 38.54 38.09 32.56
N ASP A 72 39.37 38.70 31.71
CA ASP A 72 40.79 38.35 31.60
C ASP A 72 41.63 39.39 32.36
N ALA A 73 42.54 38.92 33.21
CA ALA A 73 43.50 39.78 33.90
C ALA A 73 44.72 40.07 33.02
N ILE A 74 45.01 41.36 32.83
CA ILE A 74 46.18 41.88 32.14
C ILE A 74 47.16 42.36 33.20
N ILE A 75 48.20 41.57 33.42
CA ILE A 75 49.24 41.85 34.41
C ILE A 75 50.21 42.87 33.81
N GLU A 76 50.38 43.99 34.49
CA GLU A 76 51.33 45.03 34.09
C GLU A 76 52.70 44.76 34.72
N ASP A 77 52.73 44.54 36.04
CA ASP A 77 53.95 44.21 36.79
C ASP A 77 53.63 43.48 38.10
N PHE A 78 54.61 42.74 38.63
CA PHE A 78 54.54 42.14 39.96
C PHE A 78 55.11 43.08 41.00
N ASN A 79 54.36 43.30 42.09
CA ASN A 79 54.79 44.18 43.15
C ASN A 79 55.82 43.49 44.06
N GLU A 80 56.79 44.25 44.57
CA GLU A 80 57.60 43.80 45.71
C GLU A 80 56.79 43.97 47.00
N PHE A 81 56.80 42.97 47.86
CA PHE A 81 56.07 42.98 49.14
C PHE A 81 56.90 42.36 50.26
N THR A 82 56.69 42.85 51.48
CA THR A 82 57.41 42.45 52.68
C THR A 82 56.73 41.28 53.40
N ASP A 83 57.41 40.68 54.38
CA ASP A 83 56.78 39.67 55.26
C ASP A 83 55.54 40.22 56.00
N VAL A 84 55.55 41.52 56.34
CA VAL A 84 54.40 42.19 56.96
C VAL A 84 53.23 42.25 55.97
N ASP A 85 53.51 42.50 54.69
CA ASP A 85 52.48 42.48 53.65
C ASP A 85 51.91 41.08 53.45
N LEU A 86 52.75 40.05 53.54
CA LEU A 86 52.32 38.66 53.45
C LEU A 86 51.37 38.28 54.60
N ILE A 87 51.64 38.75 55.82
CA ILE A 87 50.74 38.59 56.97
C ILE A 87 49.40 39.30 56.69
N ASN A 88 49.43 40.55 56.22
CA ASN A 88 48.21 41.30 55.89
C ASN A 88 47.39 40.63 54.77
N MET A 89 48.06 40.03 53.78
CA MET A 89 47.41 39.24 52.73
C MET A 89 46.75 38.00 53.31
N HIS A 90 47.41 37.30 54.24
CA HIS A 90 46.86 36.13 54.90
C HIS A 90 45.62 36.47 55.74
N ASP A 91 45.68 37.54 56.52
CA ASP A 91 44.56 38.02 57.33
C ASP A 91 43.36 38.41 56.44
N SER A 92 43.61 39.12 55.34
CA SER A 92 42.57 39.53 54.38
C SER A 92 41.92 38.31 53.69
N LEU A 93 42.73 37.33 53.25
CA LEU A 93 42.23 36.09 52.65
C LEU A 93 41.44 35.25 53.65
N SER A 94 41.88 35.19 54.90
CA SER A 94 41.18 34.46 55.97
C SER A 94 39.84 35.13 56.31
N GLU A 95 39.79 36.46 56.37
CA GLU A 95 38.55 37.21 56.61
C GLU A 95 37.56 37.00 55.46
N PHE A 96 38.02 37.10 54.21
CA PHE A 96 37.22 36.75 53.03
C PHE A 96 36.67 35.32 53.11
N THR A 97 37.54 34.33 53.38
CA THR A 97 37.16 32.91 53.46
C THR A 97 36.07 32.70 54.49
N LYS A 98 36.20 33.29 55.68
CA LYS A 98 35.22 33.17 56.77
C LYS A 98 33.87 33.76 56.40
N ASN A 99 33.85 34.95 55.78
CA ASN A 99 32.59 35.58 55.36
C ASN A 99 31.93 34.80 54.23
N TYR A 100 32.72 34.35 53.25
CA TYR A 100 32.24 33.48 52.18
C TYR A 100 31.60 32.19 52.71
N GLU A 101 32.29 31.47 53.61
CA GLU A 101 31.77 30.24 54.20
C GLU A 101 30.47 30.49 54.98
N SER A 102 30.40 31.58 55.74
CA SER A 102 29.18 31.94 56.47
C SER A 102 27.98 32.20 55.53
N THR A 103 28.17 32.94 54.44
CA THR A 103 27.10 33.23 53.47
C THR A 103 26.71 31.98 52.67
N ASP A 104 27.68 31.16 52.27
CA ASP A 104 27.44 29.90 51.56
C ASP A 104 26.72 28.89 52.45
N ASP A 105 27.06 28.79 53.74
CA ASP A 105 26.37 27.91 54.69
C ASP A 105 24.92 28.33 54.91
N GLU A 106 24.62 29.63 54.99
CA GLU A 106 23.26 30.14 55.11
C GLU A 106 22.40 29.77 53.90
N CYS A 107 22.88 30.05 52.69
CA CYS A 107 22.14 29.70 51.47
C CYS A 107 22.09 28.18 51.25
N SER A 108 23.17 27.44 51.50
CA SER A 108 23.20 25.98 51.45
C SER A 108 22.20 25.34 52.41
N THR A 109 21.99 25.95 53.59
CA THR A 109 20.96 25.53 54.56
C THR A 109 19.56 25.72 53.98
N ASN A 110 19.28 26.86 53.36
CA ASN A 110 17.98 27.13 52.73
C ASN A 110 17.67 26.16 51.57
N LEU A 111 18.70 25.78 50.81
CA LEU A 111 18.58 24.84 49.69
C LEU A 111 18.63 23.36 50.10
N GLY A 112 18.98 23.05 51.36
CA GLY A 112 19.10 21.68 51.87
C GLY A 112 20.38 20.95 51.43
N LEU A 113 21.41 21.70 51.04
CA LEU A 113 22.69 21.17 50.55
C LEU A 113 23.71 20.91 51.66
N LEU A 114 23.39 21.25 52.91
CA LEU A 114 24.30 21.08 54.03
C LEU A 114 24.61 19.59 54.27
N ALA A 115 25.87 19.21 54.07
CA ALA A 115 26.36 17.82 54.12
C ALA A 115 25.78 16.85 53.05
N VAL A 116 25.10 17.34 52.02
CA VAL A 116 24.52 16.52 50.95
C VAL A 116 25.05 16.97 49.60
N SER A 117 25.61 16.03 48.81
CA SER A 117 26.03 16.32 47.43
C SER A 117 24.83 16.23 46.48
N CYS A 118 24.72 17.19 45.55
CA CYS A 118 23.72 17.16 44.50
C CYS A 118 24.41 17.00 43.12
N PRO A 119 24.66 15.76 42.67
CA PRO A 119 25.50 15.47 41.51
C PRO A 119 24.83 15.78 40.16
N ASP A 120 23.50 15.96 40.16
CA ASP A 120 22.71 16.23 38.97
C ASP A 120 21.48 17.09 39.32
N GLN A 121 20.88 17.69 38.29
CA GLN A 121 19.76 18.63 38.41
C GLN A 121 18.54 18.02 39.11
N LYS A 122 18.21 16.75 38.82
CA LYS A 122 17.07 16.06 39.41
C LYS A 122 17.28 15.83 40.90
N THR A 123 18.49 15.42 41.28
CA THR A 123 18.86 15.23 42.69
C THR A 123 18.83 16.57 43.44
N CYS A 124 19.35 17.65 42.85
CA CYS A 124 19.28 19.00 43.45
C CYS A 124 17.83 19.48 43.64
N ALA A 125 16.94 19.25 42.65
CA ALA A 125 15.52 19.59 42.77
C ALA A 125 14.83 18.83 43.92
N ASN A 126 15.09 17.52 44.04
CA ASN A 126 14.51 16.68 45.08
C ASN A 126 14.96 17.10 46.49
N ILE A 127 16.26 17.37 46.67
CA ILE A 127 16.83 17.86 47.93
C ILE A 127 16.16 19.17 48.32
N CYS A 128 16.13 20.14 47.41
CA CYS A 128 15.52 21.45 47.66
C CYS A 128 14.02 21.34 48.00
N SER A 129 13.27 20.50 47.27
CA SER A 129 11.84 20.28 47.51
C SER A 129 11.54 19.63 48.87
N SER A 130 12.47 18.85 49.41
CA SER A 130 12.33 18.17 50.69
C SER A 130 12.72 19.07 51.87
N ASN A 131 13.51 20.11 51.62
CA ASN A 131 14.04 21.00 52.66
C ASN A 131 13.17 22.23 52.94
N SER A 132 12.53 22.82 51.92
CA SER A 132 11.75 24.06 52.08
C SER A 132 10.39 24.00 51.37
N ALA A 133 9.34 24.46 52.06
CA ALA A 133 8.00 24.58 51.47
C ALA A 133 7.95 25.57 50.29
N LYS A 134 8.80 26.61 50.29
CA LYS A 134 8.95 27.54 49.16
C LYS A 134 9.53 26.81 47.95
N CYS A 135 10.61 26.05 48.16
CA CYS A 135 11.23 25.29 47.08
C CYS A 135 10.33 24.17 46.57
N LYS A 136 9.61 23.47 47.45
CA LYS A 136 8.62 22.44 47.07
C LYS A 136 7.61 22.97 46.06
N LYS A 137 7.01 24.13 46.32
CA LYS A 137 6.03 24.76 45.40
C LYS A 137 6.63 25.12 44.04
N LEU A 138 7.89 25.57 44.02
CA LEU A 138 8.59 25.90 42.78
C LEU A 138 8.96 24.65 41.98
N VAL A 139 9.43 23.60 42.65
CA VAL A 139 9.80 22.32 42.05
C VAL A 139 8.58 21.58 41.50
N GLU A 140 7.42 21.65 42.15
CA GLU A 140 6.17 21.08 41.63
C GLU A 140 5.77 21.67 40.26
N GLY A 141 6.10 22.95 40.02
CA GLY A 141 5.80 23.63 38.75
C GLY A 141 6.89 23.50 37.68
N SER A 142 8.17 23.49 38.07
CA SER A 142 9.31 23.55 37.12
C SER A 142 10.57 22.90 37.70
N PRO A 143 10.59 21.56 37.86
CA PRO A 143 11.67 20.86 38.56
C PRO A 143 13.03 21.00 37.87
N GLU A 144 13.08 21.04 36.53
CA GLU A 144 14.33 21.15 35.76
C GLU A 144 14.99 22.52 35.97
N ALA A 145 14.23 23.62 35.88
CA ALA A 145 14.77 24.97 36.03
C ALA A 145 15.30 25.23 37.46
N ILE A 146 14.56 24.78 38.47
CA ILE A 146 14.98 24.90 39.87
C ILE A 146 16.17 23.99 40.16
N GLY A 147 16.09 22.72 39.74
CA GLY A 147 17.17 21.75 39.91
C GLY A 147 18.48 22.20 39.26
N HIS A 148 18.41 22.77 38.06
CA HIS A 148 19.56 23.32 37.37
C HIS A 148 20.16 24.53 38.10
N SER A 149 19.34 25.45 38.60
CA SER A 149 19.81 26.64 39.31
C SER A 149 20.53 26.27 40.62
N VAL A 150 19.98 25.30 41.38
CA VAL A 150 20.62 24.76 42.59
C VAL A 150 21.91 23.99 42.25
N PHE A 151 21.91 23.23 41.15
CA PHE A 151 23.11 22.54 40.67
C PHE A 151 24.24 23.50 40.32
N LEU A 152 23.94 24.58 39.58
CA LEU A 152 24.93 25.61 39.23
C LEU A 152 25.50 26.30 40.46
N TYR A 153 24.65 26.62 41.45
CA TYR A 153 25.08 27.16 42.74
C TYR A 153 26.08 26.21 43.43
N ALA A 154 25.70 24.93 43.59
CA ALA A 154 26.55 23.95 44.25
C ALA A 154 27.88 23.73 43.50
N ARG A 155 27.85 23.70 42.16
CA ARG A 155 29.04 23.57 41.32
C ARG A 155 29.97 24.77 41.47
N ASP A 156 29.45 25.99 41.32
CA ASP A 156 30.26 27.20 41.35
C ASP A 156 30.87 27.44 42.75
N ASN A 157 30.14 27.16 43.84
CA ASN A 157 30.70 27.19 45.20
C ASN A 157 31.77 26.12 45.45
N ASN A 158 31.64 24.93 44.88
CA ASN A 158 32.71 23.94 44.95
C ASN A 158 33.97 24.38 44.21
N GLU A 159 33.82 25.07 43.08
CA GLU A 159 34.95 25.67 42.36
C GLU A 159 35.60 26.81 43.16
N ILE A 160 34.81 27.66 43.83
CA ILE A 160 35.32 28.70 44.74
C ILE A 160 36.10 28.06 45.90
N ARG A 161 35.54 27.07 46.60
CA ARG A 161 36.22 26.36 47.70
C ARG A 161 37.52 25.69 47.25
N SER A 162 37.56 25.14 46.03
CA SER A 162 38.79 24.58 45.47
C SER A 162 39.84 25.66 45.24
N ALA A 163 39.47 26.76 44.56
CA ALA A 163 40.39 27.86 44.30
C ALA A 163 40.87 28.53 45.60
N LEU A 164 40.00 28.71 46.59
CA LEU A 164 40.35 29.19 47.93
C LEU A 164 41.37 28.30 48.64
N ARG A 165 41.23 26.98 48.52
CA ARG A 165 42.20 26.03 49.09
C ARG A 165 43.57 26.17 48.42
N ASP A 166 43.58 26.34 47.10
CA ASP A 166 44.81 26.52 46.33
C ASP A 166 45.49 27.84 46.71
N LEU A 167 44.75 28.95 46.77
CA LEU A 167 45.27 30.24 47.24
C LEU A 167 45.84 30.16 48.66
N ASN A 168 45.12 29.55 49.61
CA ASN A 168 45.59 29.39 50.98
C ASN A 168 46.87 28.54 51.09
N LYS A 169 47.04 27.56 50.20
CA LYS A 169 48.23 26.70 50.15
C LYS A 169 49.42 27.43 49.52
N GLU A 170 49.19 28.23 48.48
CA GLU A 170 50.23 28.92 47.72
C GLU A 170 50.74 30.18 48.43
N LEU A 171 49.84 30.90 49.10
CA LEU A 171 50.12 32.20 49.73
C LEU A 171 51.39 32.19 50.62
N PRO A 172 51.62 31.23 51.54
CA PRO A 172 52.81 31.24 52.39
C PRO A 172 54.15 31.18 51.65
N THR A 173 54.16 30.68 50.41
CA THR A 173 55.35 30.51 49.58
C THR A 173 55.40 31.47 48.39
N ILE A 174 54.44 32.39 48.29
CA ILE A 174 54.24 33.20 47.08
C ILE A 174 55.39 34.19 46.83
N ASN A 175 56.14 34.58 47.86
CA ASN A 175 57.28 35.51 47.72
C ASN A 175 58.39 34.90 46.84
N ASP A 176 58.73 33.64 47.13
CA ASP A 176 59.78 32.86 46.44
C ASP A 176 59.25 32.15 45.18
N ALA A 177 57.97 32.31 44.87
CA ALA A 177 57.34 31.64 43.74
C ALA A 177 57.80 32.20 42.40
N THR A 178 57.87 31.34 41.39
CA THR A 178 58.14 31.73 40.00
C THR A 178 57.05 32.67 39.47
N GLN A 179 57.35 33.46 38.44
CA GLN A 179 56.34 34.32 37.80
C GLN A 179 55.10 33.54 37.37
N ASN A 180 55.25 32.33 36.81
CA ASN A 180 54.10 31.51 36.42
C ASN A 180 53.21 31.14 37.62
N GLN A 181 53.80 30.81 38.78
CA GLN A 181 53.04 30.54 39.99
C GLN A 181 52.31 31.79 40.50
N LYS A 182 52.94 32.97 40.42
CA LYS A 182 52.28 34.24 40.76
C LYS A 182 51.12 34.56 39.79
N ILE A 183 51.27 34.26 38.50
CA ILE A 183 50.21 34.35 37.49
C ILE A 183 49.05 33.41 37.84
N ASP A 184 49.35 32.15 38.20
CA ASP A 184 48.33 31.16 38.54
C ASP A 184 47.58 31.55 39.83
N PHE A 185 48.27 32.12 40.82
CA PHE A 185 47.66 32.69 42.01
C PHE A 185 46.65 33.80 41.65
N LEU A 186 47.05 34.77 40.80
CA LEU A 186 46.15 35.83 40.35
C LEU A 186 44.94 35.27 39.59
N LYS A 187 45.17 34.30 38.69
CA LYS A 187 44.08 33.63 37.96
C LYS A 187 43.11 32.92 38.89
N ASN A 188 43.58 32.31 39.97
CA ASN A 188 42.72 31.69 40.98
C ASN A 188 41.90 32.74 41.75
N GLY A 189 42.47 33.90 42.07
CA GLY A 189 41.73 35.03 42.64
C GLY A 189 40.62 35.53 41.71
N GLU A 190 40.94 35.79 40.44
CA GLU A 190 39.96 36.23 39.44
C GLU A 190 38.90 35.17 39.12
N LYS A 191 39.29 33.89 39.16
CA LYS A 191 38.34 32.78 39.04
C LYS A 191 37.32 32.81 40.18
N ILE A 192 37.74 33.10 41.42
CA ILE A 192 36.81 33.24 42.54
C ILE A 192 35.85 34.41 42.30
N VAL A 193 36.35 35.59 41.91
CA VAL A 193 35.50 36.77 41.62
C VAL A 193 34.48 36.45 40.51
N THR A 194 34.93 35.85 39.41
CA THR A 194 34.06 35.43 38.30
C THR A 194 32.98 34.43 38.78
N LYS A 195 33.35 33.51 39.68
CA LYS A 195 32.40 32.53 40.21
C LYS A 195 31.44 33.13 41.23
N LEU A 196 31.88 34.09 42.05
CA LEU A 196 30.98 34.88 42.89
C LEU A 196 29.97 35.65 42.02
N ALA A 197 30.41 36.25 40.91
CA ALA A 197 29.52 36.89 39.94
C ALA A 197 28.52 35.90 39.32
N SER A 198 28.97 34.69 38.94
CA SER A 198 28.08 33.62 38.47
C SER A 198 27.08 33.17 39.53
N VAL A 199 27.49 33.09 40.80
CA VAL A 199 26.60 32.80 41.94
C VAL A 199 25.59 33.95 42.10
N GLY A 200 26.01 35.21 42.06
CA GLY A 200 25.11 36.37 42.14
C GLY A 200 24.10 36.45 41.00
N ALA A 201 24.51 36.09 39.78
CA ALA A 201 23.64 35.97 38.62
C ALA A 201 22.79 34.69 38.61
N ASN A 202 22.80 33.88 39.67
CA ASN A 202 22.00 32.68 39.75
C ASN A 202 20.52 33.03 40.08
N PRO A 203 19.53 32.48 39.34
CA PRO A 203 18.12 32.74 39.59
C PRO A 203 17.61 32.45 41.01
N ILE A 204 18.32 31.63 41.81
CA ILE A 204 17.95 31.33 43.20
C ILE A 204 17.84 32.57 44.09
N TYR A 205 18.58 33.66 43.81
CA TYR A 205 18.59 34.85 44.66
C TYR A 205 17.40 35.77 44.38
N LYS A 206 17.25 36.21 43.13
CA LYS A 206 16.29 37.29 42.80
C LYS A 206 14.98 36.80 42.23
N GLN A 207 15.02 35.70 41.48
CA GLN A 207 13.83 35.21 40.79
C GLN A 207 13.05 34.20 41.62
N PHE A 208 13.76 33.26 42.23
CA PHE A 208 13.15 32.25 43.10
C PHE A 208 13.17 32.66 44.57
N GLU A 209 13.98 33.66 44.92
CA GLU A 209 14.09 34.21 46.29
C GLU A 209 14.29 33.09 47.33
N LEU A 210 15.13 32.12 47.00
CA LEU A 210 15.50 31.01 47.88
C LEU A 210 16.67 31.37 48.79
N CYS A 211 17.49 32.35 48.38
CA CYS A 211 18.61 32.86 49.15
C CYS A 211 18.69 34.39 49.03
N GLU A 212 19.32 35.04 50.01
CA GLU A 212 19.70 36.45 49.93
C GLU A 212 21.17 36.56 49.50
N TYR A 213 21.47 37.52 48.63
CA TYR A 213 22.84 37.72 48.16
C TYR A 213 23.64 38.46 49.25
N GLY A 214 24.67 37.81 49.79
CA GLY A 214 25.57 38.42 50.77
C GLY A 214 26.66 39.26 50.12
N ASP A 215 27.11 40.29 50.81
CA ASP A 215 28.38 40.96 50.52
C ASP A 215 29.52 40.03 50.96
N TYR A 216 29.97 39.16 50.05
CA TYR A 216 31.03 38.17 50.29
C TYR A 216 32.38 38.80 50.71
N GLN A 217 32.46 40.12 50.88
CA GLN A 217 33.67 40.90 51.14
C GLN A 217 34.77 40.66 50.11
N ALA A 218 34.39 40.56 48.84
CA ALA A 218 35.33 40.30 47.75
C ALA A 218 36.46 41.34 47.68
N ALA A 219 36.22 42.58 48.12
CA ALA A 219 37.25 43.62 48.29
C ALA A 219 38.48 43.15 49.08
N LYS A 220 38.31 42.23 50.04
CA LYS A 220 39.40 41.61 50.82
C LYS A 220 40.20 40.60 50.00
N LEU A 221 39.57 39.86 49.09
CA LEU A 221 40.29 38.99 48.14
C LEU A 221 41.07 39.85 47.13
N ILE A 222 40.48 40.94 46.67
CA ILE A 222 41.08 41.82 45.66
C ILE A 222 42.25 42.61 46.24
N SER A 223 42.19 42.99 47.52
CA SER A 223 43.34 43.61 48.18
C SER A 223 44.54 42.66 48.20
N VAL A 224 44.31 41.35 48.34
CA VAL A 224 45.36 40.32 48.27
C VAL A 224 45.95 40.25 46.85
N THR A 225 45.13 40.15 45.81
CA THR A 225 45.62 40.07 44.42
C THR A 225 46.32 41.36 43.98
N LYS A 226 45.78 42.54 44.32
CA LYS A 226 46.40 43.85 44.04
C LYS A 226 47.71 44.06 44.81
N LYS A 227 47.87 43.42 45.98
CA LYS A 227 49.15 43.47 46.72
C LYS A 227 50.23 42.66 46.02
N LEU A 228 49.86 41.57 45.34
CA LEU A 228 50.78 40.71 44.58
C LEU A 228 51.20 41.34 43.24
N ALA A 229 50.29 42.00 42.52
CA ALA A 229 50.57 42.57 41.21
C ALA A 229 49.73 43.82 40.91
N THR A 230 50.26 44.68 40.05
CA THR A 230 49.48 45.72 39.37
C THR A 230 48.89 45.11 38.10
N TYR A 231 47.57 45.04 38.03
CA TYR A 231 46.85 44.45 36.90
C TYR A 231 45.53 45.18 36.65
N SER A 232 45.04 45.05 35.42
CA SER A 232 43.70 45.49 35.02
C SER A 232 42.89 44.30 34.53
N VAL A 233 41.56 44.40 34.60
CA VAL A 233 40.66 43.37 34.07
C VAL A 233 39.91 43.91 32.86
N GLN A 234 39.74 43.04 31.86
CA GLN A 234 38.95 43.35 30.67
C GLN A 234 37.86 42.29 30.46
N PRO A 235 36.63 42.70 30.10
CA PRO A 235 35.56 41.77 29.79
C PRO A 235 35.94 40.91 28.59
N LYS A 236 36.06 39.61 28.81
CA LYS A 236 36.32 38.63 27.75
C LYS A 236 35.01 38.14 27.14
N LYS A 237 34.03 37.86 28.00
CA LYS A 237 32.80 37.17 27.62
C LYS A 237 31.68 37.48 28.62
N PHE A 238 30.48 37.68 28.10
CA PHE A 238 29.26 37.85 28.88
C PHE A 238 28.44 36.57 28.82
N ASN A 239 28.07 36.04 29.98
CA ASN A 239 27.27 34.84 30.12
C ASN A 239 25.85 35.23 30.56
N TYR A 240 24.86 34.91 29.74
CA TYR A 240 23.46 35.27 29.95
C TYR A 240 22.65 34.05 30.38
N ARG A 241 21.85 34.23 31.43
CA ARG A 241 20.81 33.28 31.87
C ARG A 241 19.46 33.95 31.70
N ILE A 242 18.67 33.45 30.78
CA ILE A 242 17.35 33.96 30.48
C ILE A 242 16.33 33.05 31.14
N THR A 243 15.54 33.64 32.02
CA THR A 243 14.42 32.95 32.63
C THR A 243 13.11 33.60 32.25
N ILE A 244 12.16 32.80 31.78
CA ILE A 244 10.82 33.23 31.39
C ILE A 244 9.81 32.56 32.33
N GLY A 245 9.14 33.36 33.15
CA GLY A 245 8.01 32.92 33.96
C GLY A 245 6.71 33.09 33.19
N VAL A 246 5.95 32.00 33.02
CA VAL A 246 4.63 31.99 32.40
C VAL A 246 3.60 31.61 33.48
N GLU A 247 2.71 32.54 33.81
CA GLU A 247 1.57 32.28 34.70
C GLU A 247 0.28 32.23 33.90
N LEU A 248 -0.47 31.15 34.07
CA LEU A 248 -1.79 30.98 33.50
C LEU A 248 -2.85 31.61 34.40
N PRO A 249 -3.97 32.07 33.85
CA PRO A 249 -5.07 32.56 34.66
C PRO A 249 -5.60 31.43 35.55
N ALA A 250 -5.69 31.68 36.85
CA ALA A 250 -6.30 30.75 37.80
C ALA A 250 -7.69 30.36 37.29
N LYS A 251 -8.02 29.07 37.33
CA LYS A 251 -9.31 28.53 36.85
C LYS A 251 -10.46 29.19 37.60
N LYS A 252 -11.00 30.30 37.10
CA LYS A 252 -12.27 30.85 37.60
C LYS A 252 -13.36 29.83 37.30
N THR A 253 -14.13 29.48 38.33
CA THR A 253 -15.26 28.57 38.26
C THR A 253 -16.23 29.04 37.16
N GLY A 254 -16.22 28.36 36.00
CA GLY A 254 -17.17 28.56 34.91
C GLY A 254 -16.56 28.83 33.52
N GLU A 255 -15.40 29.49 33.44
CA GLU A 255 -14.71 29.75 32.16
C GLU A 255 -13.31 29.13 32.18
N LYS A 256 -13.22 27.87 31.75
CA LYS A 256 -11.91 27.26 31.49
C LYS A 256 -11.48 27.68 30.08
N LEU A 257 -10.40 28.45 29.98
CA LEU A 257 -9.59 28.48 28.75
C LEU A 257 -9.08 27.04 28.53
N SER A 258 -9.84 26.26 27.77
CA SER A 258 -9.51 24.88 27.41
C SER A 258 -8.58 24.89 26.21
N PHE A 259 -7.30 25.13 26.44
CA PHE A 259 -6.26 24.86 25.43
C PHE A 259 -5.70 23.44 25.66
N ASN A 260 -5.37 22.77 24.55
CA ASN A 260 -4.78 21.44 24.59
C ASN A 260 -3.29 21.52 24.90
N ASP A 261 -2.60 22.43 24.21
CA ASP A 261 -1.16 22.64 24.33
C ASP A 261 -0.85 24.14 24.41
N LEU A 262 0.15 24.48 25.22
CA LEU A 262 0.80 25.78 25.23
C LEU A 262 2.23 25.61 24.71
N ILE A 263 2.61 26.40 23.71
CA ILE A 263 3.97 26.41 23.15
C ILE A 263 4.58 27.77 23.44
N ALA A 264 5.73 27.76 24.11
CA ALA A 264 6.52 28.96 24.35
C ALA A 264 7.69 29.03 23.37
N LYS A 265 7.92 30.22 22.83
CA LYS A 265 8.99 30.51 21.88
C LYS A 265 9.68 31.81 22.30
N ASP A 266 11.00 31.81 22.28
CA ASP A 266 11.81 33.01 22.40
C ASP A 266 12.69 33.19 21.15
N GLY A 267 13.20 34.39 20.90
CA GLY A 267 14.04 34.71 19.75
C GLY A 267 15.24 35.56 20.12
N LEU A 268 16.44 35.03 19.88
CA LEU A 268 17.70 35.75 20.01
C LEU A 268 18.18 36.26 18.63
N PRO A 269 18.53 37.54 18.48
CA PRO A 269 19.11 38.04 17.24
C PRO A 269 20.45 37.39 16.90
N THR A 270 20.60 36.93 15.65
CA THR A 270 21.88 36.40 15.12
C THR A 270 22.97 37.47 15.02
N SER A 271 22.60 38.75 14.99
CA SER A 271 23.51 39.91 15.03
C SER A 271 24.36 39.97 16.31
N LEU A 272 23.97 39.25 17.37
CA LEU A 272 24.72 39.17 18.63
C LEU A 272 25.85 38.12 18.59
N GLY A 273 26.12 37.48 17.45
CA GLY A 273 27.14 36.43 17.32
C GLY A 273 26.77 35.11 18.04
N VAL A 274 25.54 35.00 18.53
CA VAL A 274 25.01 33.79 19.16
C VAL A 274 24.78 32.74 18.08
N THR A 275 25.20 31.51 18.34
CA THR A 275 24.98 30.33 17.48
C THR A 275 24.14 29.29 18.20
N GLU A 276 23.51 28.36 17.48
CA GLU A 276 22.70 27.30 18.09
C GLU A 276 23.50 26.49 19.13
N ASN A 277 24.78 26.21 18.84
CA ASN A 277 25.68 25.48 19.74
C ASN A 277 26.06 26.26 21.02
N SER A 278 25.85 27.58 21.04
CA SER A 278 26.15 28.42 22.20
C SER A 278 24.98 28.55 23.17
N ILE A 279 23.81 28.00 22.82
CA ILE A 279 22.60 28.03 23.64
C ILE A 279 22.45 26.67 24.34
N SER A 280 22.28 26.68 25.65
CA SER A 280 22.00 25.50 26.46
C SER A 280 20.76 25.70 27.32
N SER A 281 20.02 24.63 27.59
CA SER A 281 18.88 24.66 28.52
C SER A 281 18.87 23.36 29.34
N PRO A 282 18.47 23.40 30.62
CA PRO A 282 18.15 22.18 31.37
C PRO A 282 16.86 21.51 30.90
N GLN A 283 16.04 22.23 30.15
CA GLN A 283 14.80 21.73 29.58
C GLN A 283 15.03 21.30 28.13
N GLU A 284 14.22 20.37 27.65
CA GLU A 284 14.22 20.04 26.23
C GLU A 284 13.81 21.29 25.43
N ILE A 285 14.66 21.70 24.49
CA ILE A 285 14.42 22.83 23.61
C ILE A 285 14.73 22.44 22.16
N THR A 286 13.97 23.01 21.23
CA THR A 286 14.28 22.98 19.81
C THR A 286 14.83 24.33 19.41
N LEU A 287 16.00 24.33 18.79
CA LEU A 287 16.63 25.52 18.23
C LEU A 287 16.37 25.54 16.72
N SER A 288 16.03 26.70 16.19
CA SER A 288 15.93 26.89 14.75
C SER A 288 16.31 28.30 14.33
N ALA A 289 17.20 28.41 13.35
CA ALA A 289 17.48 29.66 12.68
C ALA A 289 16.28 30.06 11.79
N VAL A 290 15.58 31.14 12.18
CA VAL A 290 14.45 31.71 11.43
C VAL A 290 14.76 33.17 11.11
N ALA A 291 15.05 33.44 9.83
CA ALA A 291 15.46 34.75 9.34
C ALA A 291 16.70 35.29 10.07
N SER A 292 16.60 36.43 10.75
CA SER A 292 17.71 37.08 11.49
C SER A 292 17.78 36.68 12.97
N LYS A 293 17.08 35.62 13.39
CA LYS A 293 17.00 35.19 14.79
C LYS A 293 17.19 33.68 14.94
N ILE A 294 17.75 33.28 16.08
CA ILE A 294 17.69 31.92 16.58
C ILE A 294 16.47 31.82 17.49
N GLN A 295 15.53 30.97 17.10
CA GLN A 295 14.33 30.71 17.87
C GLN A 295 14.59 29.58 18.87
N VAL A 296 14.34 29.84 20.15
CA VAL A 296 14.36 28.87 21.24
C VAL A 296 12.92 28.46 21.51
N GLN A 297 12.57 27.20 21.23
CA GLN A 297 11.21 26.69 21.40
C GLN A 297 11.19 25.55 22.42
N TRP A 298 10.28 25.63 23.39
CA TRP A 298 10.03 24.54 24.33
C TRP A 298 8.94 23.59 23.82
N PRO A 299 8.91 22.33 24.28
CA PRO A 299 7.84 21.40 23.98
C PRO A 299 6.50 21.91 24.50
N ALA A 300 5.42 21.33 23.97
CA ALA A 300 4.06 21.65 24.38
C ALA A 300 3.83 21.35 25.87
N PHE A 301 3.42 22.37 26.62
CA PHE A 301 3.01 22.25 28.02
C PHE A 301 1.52 21.95 28.11
N ARG A 302 1.15 21.03 29.01
CA ARG A 302 -0.26 20.72 29.32
C ARG A 302 -0.81 21.66 30.39
N SER A 303 -2.11 21.94 30.34
CA SER A 303 -2.83 22.89 31.22
C SER A 303 -2.95 22.49 32.71
N SER A 304 -2.22 21.48 33.17
CA SER A 304 -2.30 21.00 34.56
C SER A 304 -1.59 21.93 35.55
N ASN A 305 -0.52 22.61 35.13
CA ASN A 305 0.27 23.48 35.99
C ASN A 305 -0.10 24.93 35.73
N GLU A 306 -0.35 25.71 36.78
CA GLU A 306 -0.73 27.13 36.65
C GLU A 306 0.46 28.06 36.40
N ARG A 307 1.69 27.57 36.62
CA ARG A 307 2.93 28.34 36.48
C ARG A 307 4.04 27.48 35.88
N PHE A 308 4.78 28.06 34.95
CA PHE A 308 5.94 27.46 34.31
C PHE A 308 7.11 28.43 34.37
N VAL A 309 8.30 27.87 34.56
CA VAL A 309 9.57 28.59 34.48
C VAL A 309 10.38 27.94 33.37
N LEU A 310 10.73 28.74 32.38
CA LEU A 310 11.54 28.34 31.25
C LEU A 310 12.92 28.96 31.41
N LEU A 311 13.97 28.17 31.24
CA LEU A 311 15.35 28.63 31.43
C LEU A 311 16.20 28.25 30.22
N TYR A 312 16.99 29.19 29.72
CA TYR A 312 18.10 28.87 28.82
C TYR A 312 19.27 29.83 29.08
N GLU A 313 20.44 29.39 28.68
CA GLU A 313 21.69 30.11 28.86
C GLU A 313 22.39 30.25 27.51
N PHE A 314 23.11 31.34 27.32
CA PHE A 314 24.01 31.51 26.19
C PHE A 314 25.14 32.45 26.57
N ALA A 315 26.16 32.52 25.72
CA ALA A 315 27.23 33.47 25.93
C ALA A 315 27.64 34.18 24.64
N THR A 316 28.08 35.42 24.79
CA THR A 316 28.49 36.29 23.69
C THR A 316 29.54 37.31 24.18
N THR A 317 30.24 37.94 23.26
CA THR A 317 31.11 39.09 23.54
C THR A 317 30.34 40.41 23.55
N ALA A 318 29.06 40.40 23.14
CA ALA A 318 28.22 41.60 23.14
C ALA A 318 27.82 41.98 24.58
N PRO A 319 27.98 43.26 24.99
CA PRO A 319 27.61 43.73 26.32
C PRO A 319 26.08 43.81 26.54
N PRO A 320 25.60 43.88 27.80
CA PRO A 320 24.17 43.88 28.14
C PRO A 320 23.37 44.96 27.41
N ASN A 321 23.90 46.18 27.29
CA ASN A 321 23.23 47.28 26.60
C ASN A 321 22.95 47.02 25.11
N GLN A 322 23.70 46.13 24.45
CA GLN A 322 23.44 45.73 23.05
C GLN A 322 22.47 44.54 22.96
N VAL A 323 22.60 43.58 23.89
CA VAL A 323 21.75 42.38 23.93
C VAL A 323 20.33 42.75 24.31
N LEU A 324 20.15 43.45 25.43
CA LEU A 324 18.84 43.73 26.03
C LEU A 324 17.94 44.57 25.10
N THR A 325 18.49 45.51 24.34
CA THR A 325 17.72 46.36 23.41
C THR A 325 17.18 45.62 22.20
N GLN A 326 17.71 44.43 21.89
CA GLN A 326 17.30 43.63 20.74
C GLN A 326 16.37 42.47 21.13
N LEU A 327 16.11 42.28 22.43
CA LEU A 327 15.18 41.27 22.93
C LEU A 327 13.73 41.68 22.66
N ILE A 328 12.93 40.71 22.21
CA ILE A 328 11.48 40.85 22.01
C ILE A 328 10.78 39.93 22.98
N SER A 329 9.56 40.27 23.39
CA SER A 329 8.77 39.40 24.27
C SER A 329 8.65 37.97 23.74
N PRO A 330 8.71 36.97 24.65
CA PRO A 330 8.42 35.59 24.29
C PRO A 330 7.05 35.45 23.63
N THR A 331 6.98 34.64 22.58
CA THR A 331 5.73 34.29 21.92
C THR A 331 5.13 33.07 22.62
N ILE A 332 3.93 33.23 23.19
CA ILE A 332 3.16 32.13 23.77
C ILE A 332 2.02 31.81 22.80
N THR A 333 2.04 30.62 22.21
CA THR A 333 1.00 30.14 21.28
C THR A 333 0.14 29.10 21.99
N LEU A 334 -1.17 29.33 22.00
CA LEU A 334 -2.16 28.38 22.50
C LEU A 334 -2.71 27.57 21.33
N LYS A 335 -2.66 26.25 21.46
CA LYS A 335 -3.38 25.33 20.57
C LYS A 335 -4.74 25.04 21.18
N VAL A 336 -5.77 25.61 20.56
CA VAL A 336 -7.15 25.39 20.95
C VAL A 336 -7.81 24.47 19.94
N LEU A 337 -8.48 23.43 20.42
CA LEU A 337 -9.34 22.62 19.57
C LEU A 337 -10.55 23.47 19.18
N ASN A 338 -10.65 23.91 17.92
CA ASN A 338 -11.85 24.59 17.48
C ASN A 338 -12.98 23.57 17.31
N ILE A 339 -13.91 23.57 18.26
CA ILE A 339 -15.11 22.71 18.29
C ILE A 339 -16.36 23.42 17.74
N GLU A 340 -16.24 24.59 17.11
CA GLU A 340 -17.38 25.31 16.52
C GLU A 340 -18.13 24.45 15.51
N PHE A 341 -17.44 23.56 14.77
CA PHE A 341 -18.10 22.63 13.85
C PHE A 341 -19.03 21.62 14.57
N LEU A 342 -18.82 21.36 15.86
CA LEU A 342 -19.66 20.51 16.69
C LEU A 342 -20.78 21.29 17.39
N GLN A 343 -20.90 22.60 17.17
CA GLN A 343 -21.93 23.42 17.82
C GLN A 343 -23.34 22.89 17.58
N LEU A 344 -23.63 22.41 16.36
CA LEU A 344 -24.91 21.76 16.05
C LEU A 344 -25.14 20.51 16.91
N THR A 345 -24.11 19.67 17.07
CA THR A 345 -24.18 18.49 17.94
C THR A 345 -24.39 18.89 19.40
N LEU A 346 -23.68 19.91 19.89
CA LEU A 346 -23.81 20.38 21.27
C LEU A 346 -25.19 20.98 21.55
N SER A 347 -25.75 21.75 20.61
CA SER A 347 -27.12 22.28 20.72
C SER A 347 -28.16 21.16 20.72
N LEU A 348 -28.03 20.17 19.82
CA LEU A 348 -28.91 18.99 19.79
C LEU A 348 -28.78 18.17 21.07
N TYR A 349 -27.57 18.02 21.59
CA TYR A 349 -27.30 17.30 22.83
C TYR A 349 -27.99 17.97 24.02
N GLY A 350 -27.86 19.28 24.20
CA GLY A 350 -28.57 20.01 25.27
C GLY A 350 -30.09 19.87 25.17
N MET A 351 -30.64 19.95 23.95
CA MET A 351 -32.07 19.76 23.72
C MET A 351 -32.52 18.34 24.08
N LEU A 352 -31.82 17.30 23.60
CA LEU A 352 -32.17 15.90 23.86
C LEU A 352 -31.94 15.50 25.32
N TYR A 353 -30.92 16.05 25.97
CA TYR A 353 -30.66 15.84 27.40
C TYR A 353 -31.76 16.44 28.25
N SER A 354 -32.26 17.63 27.88
CA SER A 354 -33.39 18.22 28.60
C SER A 354 -34.65 17.36 28.55
N ALA A 355 -34.88 16.66 27.43
CA ALA A 355 -36.04 15.79 27.22
C ALA A 355 -35.88 14.38 27.82
N THR A 356 -34.74 13.71 27.61
CA THR A 356 -34.57 12.30 28.03
C THR A 356 -34.00 12.16 29.44
N LYS A 357 -33.36 13.20 29.97
CA LYS A 357 -32.57 13.18 31.22
C LYS A 357 -31.53 12.05 31.28
N ASN A 358 -31.12 11.52 30.12
CA ASN A 358 -30.16 10.43 30.01
C ASN A 358 -28.99 10.86 29.13
N PHE A 359 -27.79 10.86 29.71
CA PHE A 359 -26.56 11.26 29.03
C PHE A 359 -26.30 10.45 27.76
N TYR A 360 -26.31 9.12 27.88
CA TYR A 360 -25.94 8.18 26.82
C TYR A 360 -26.86 8.29 25.60
N ILE A 361 -28.18 8.27 25.83
CA ILE A 361 -29.18 8.40 24.77
C ILE A 361 -29.06 9.76 24.09
N SER A 362 -28.93 10.83 24.87
CA SER A 362 -28.90 12.20 24.35
C SER A 362 -27.67 12.45 23.50
N PHE A 363 -26.50 12.09 24.01
CA PHE A 363 -25.23 12.33 23.33
C PHE A 363 -25.14 11.48 22.06
N ALA A 364 -25.45 10.18 22.15
CA ALA A 364 -25.43 9.28 21.00
C ALA A 364 -26.41 9.74 19.91
N SER A 365 -27.62 10.16 20.29
CA SER A 365 -28.64 10.63 19.37
C SER A 365 -28.27 11.96 18.72
N ALA A 366 -27.75 12.93 19.49
CA ALA A 366 -27.28 14.21 18.96
C ALA A 366 -26.18 14.01 17.91
N PHE A 367 -25.22 13.14 18.22
CA PHE A 367 -24.13 12.81 17.31
C PHE A 367 -24.64 12.06 16.06
N ALA A 368 -25.52 11.08 16.24
CA ALA A 368 -26.12 10.33 15.13
C ALA A 368 -26.95 11.23 14.20
N ILE A 369 -27.77 12.13 14.75
CA ILE A 369 -28.58 13.08 13.98
C ILE A 369 -27.66 14.02 13.19
N THR A 370 -26.59 14.54 13.81
CA THR A 370 -25.62 15.39 13.12
C THR A 370 -25.03 14.65 11.90
N VAL A 371 -24.58 13.41 12.10
CA VAL A 371 -24.05 12.57 11.00
C VAL A 371 -25.10 12.31 9.93
N ILE A 372 -26.36 12.06 10.31
CA ILE A 372 -27.47 11.87 9.37
C ILE A 372 -27.71 13.12 8.52
N VAL A 373 -27.72 14.31 9.13
CA VAL A 373 -27.86 15.58 8.40
C VAL A 373 -26.73 15.74 7.38
N ILE A 374 -25.49 15.45 7.77
CA ILE A 374 -24.34 15.52 6.86
C ILE A 374 -24.47 14.51 5.72
N LEU A 375 -24.88 13.27 5.99
CA LEU A 375 -25.10 12.24 4.97
C LEU A 375 -26.21 12.64 4.00
N LEU A 376 -27.28 13.25 4.50
CA LEU A 376 -28.39 13.75 3.70
C LEU A 376 -27.93 14.88 2.77
N LEU A 377 -27.19 15.87 3.30
CA LEU A 377 -26.60 16.95 2.49
C LEU A 377 -25.66 16.40 1.42
N PHE A 378 -24.79 15.46 1.77
CA PHE A 378 -23.90 14.80 0.82
C PHE A 378 -24.67 14.09 -0.31
N ASN A 379 -25.74 13.37 0.04
CA ASN A 379 -26.61 12.72 -0.95
C ASN A 379 -27.28 13.75 -1.89
N ILE A 380 -27.75 14.89 -1.36
CA ILE A 380 -28.30 15.99 -2.17
C ILE A 380 -27.24 16.51 -3.15
N ILE A 381 -26.02 16.77 -2.69
CA ILE A 381 -24.91 17.25 -3.54
C ILE A 381 -24.59 16.24 -4.64
N VAL A 382 -24.54 14.95 -4.32
CA VAL A 382 -24.29 13.89 -5.32
C VAL A 382 -25.40 13.86 -6.37
N ILE A 383 -26.67 13.99 -5.95
CA ILE A 383 -27.81 14.06 -6.88
C ILE A 383 -27.69 15.29 -7.78
N LEU A 384 -27.44 16.48 -7.21
CA LEU A 384 -27.25 17.73 -7.97
C LEU A 384 -26.11 17.62 -8.98
N TYR A 385 -24.94 17.12 -8.56
CA TYR A 385 -23.80 16.90 -9.44
C TYR A 385 -24.15 15.98 -10.62
N LYS A 386 -24.90 14.90 -10.38
CA LYS A 386 -25.33 13.99 -11.45
C LYS A 386 -26.38 14.61 -12.36
N ILE A 387 -27.28 15.44 -11.85
CA ILE A 387 -28.22 16.21 -12.66
C ILE A 387 -27.48 17.19 -13.57
N ILE A 388 -26.52 17.94 -13.02
CA ILE A 388 -25.71 18.89 -13.79
C ILE A 388 -24.92 18.16 -14.89
N ARG A 389 -24.29 17.03 -14.55
CA ARG A 389 -23.58 16.20 -15.54
C ARG A 389 -24.49 15.67 -16.64
N ALA A 390 -25.69 15.19 -16.31
CA ALA A 390 -26.66 14.74 -17.31
C ALA A 390 -27.07 15.90 -18.23
N LYS A 391 -27.35 17.09 -17.67
CA LYS A 391 -27.63 18.28 -18.48
C LYS A 391 -26.47 18.66 -19.41
N MET A 392 -25.22 18.61 -18.93
CA MET A 392 -24.04 18.86 -19.78
C MET A 392 -23.90 17.82 -20.91
N ALA A 393 -24.36 16.59 -20.70
CA ALA A 393 -24.40 15.53 -21.71
C ALA A 393 -25.63 15.60 -22.65
N LYS A 394 -26.44 16.67 -22.58
CA LYS A 394 -27.74 16.81 -23.29
C LYS A 394 -28.76 15.72 -22.95
N GLU A 395 -28.60 15.08 -21.79
CA GLU A 395 -29.55 14.11 -21.23
C GLU A 395 -30.61 14.79 -20.36
N THR A 396 -31.71 14.08 -20.10
CA THR A 396 -32.78 14.59 -19.24
C THR A 396 -32.35 14.61 -17.77
N ALA A 397 -32.83 15.59 -16.97
CA ALA A 397 -32.51 15.65 -15.54
C ALA A 397 -32.92 14.37 -14.77
N SER A 398 -33.94 13.67 -15.24
CA SER A 398 -34.35 12.36 -14.73
C SER A 398 -33.29 11.28 -14.92
N GLN A 399 -32.50 11.30 -16.00
CA GLN A 399 -31.35 10.40 -16.19
C GLN A 399 -30.23 10.71 -15.20
N GLY A 400 -30.00 11.97 -14.84
CA GLY A 400 -29.07 12.35 -13.79
C GLY A 400 -29.47 11.81 -12.41
N ILE A 401 -30.74 11.96 -12.03
CA ILE A 401 -31.30 11.36 -10.80
C ILE A 401 -31.14 9.83 -10.83
N PHE A 402 -31.41 9.20 -11.98
CA PHE A 402 -31.24 7.76 -12.15
C PHE A 402 -29.77 7.33 -12.00
N MET A 403 -28.81 8.03 -12.60
CA MET A 403 -27.39 7.74 -12.42
C MET A 403 -26.93 7.87 -10.96
N ALA A 404 -27.55 8.75 -10.18
CA ALA A 404 -27.30 8.86 -8.75
C ALA A 404 -27.88 7.66 -7.97
N LEU A 405 -29.08 7.19 -8.34
CA LEU A 405 -29.81 6.12 -7.65
C LEU A 405 -29.47 4.69 -8.12
N ARG A 406 -28.93 4.50 -9.33
CA ARG A 406 -28.66 3.17 -9.94
C ARG A 406 -27.64 2.33 -9.17
N LYS A 407 -26.75 2.93 -8.38
CA LYS A 407 -25.74 2.21 -7.59
C LYS A 407 -26.25 1.71 -6.23
N THR A 408 -27.56 1.75 -5.97
CA THR A 408 -28.12 1.36 -4.67
C THR A 408 -28.11 -0.17 -4.53
N ARG A 409 -27.27 -0.69 -3.63
CA ARG A 409 -27.27 -2.12 -3.27
C ARG A 409 -28.44 -2.41 -2.34
N ILE A 410 -29.21 -3.46 -2.60
CA ILE A 410 -30.32 -3.91 -1.74
C ILE A 410 -29.73 -4.45 -0.43
N LYS A 411 -29.71 -3.61 0.61
CA LYS A 411 -29.13 -3.94 1.93
C LYS A 411 -30.04 -3.59 3.11
N TRP A 412 -31.25 -3.08 2.85
CA TRP A 412 -32.15 -2.64 3.93
C TRP A 412 -32.46 -3.74 4.96
N LYS A 413 -32.50 -5.03 4.56
CA LYS A 413 -32.67 -6.16 5.49
C LYS A 413 -31.46 -6.40 6.40
N SER A 414 -30.24 -6.26 5.89
CA SER A 414 -29.05 -6.38 6.73
C SER A 414 -28.90 -5.18 7.66
N ASP A 415 -29.21 -3.99 7.15
CA ASP A 415 -29.08 -2.74 7.90
C ASP A 415 -30.10 -2.66 9.05
N ILE A 416 -31.34 -3.14 8.85
CA ILE A 416 -32.34 -3.18 9.94
C ILE A 416 -31.96 -4.17 11.03
N VAL A 417 -31.44 -5.35 10.67
CA VAL A 417 -30.93 -6.33 11.65
C VAL A 417 -29.75 -5.74 12.43
N ALA A 418 -28.80 -5.11 11.74
CA ALA A 418 -27.67 -4.44 12.38
C ALA A 418 -28.13 -3.31 13.32
N SER A 419 -29.15 -2.54 12.92
CA SER A 419 -29.75 -1.49 13.76
C SER A 419 -30.33 -2.07 15.06
N VAL A 420 -31.17 -3.10 14.95
CA VAL A 420 -31.80 -3.75 16.12
C VAL A 420 -30.74 -4.34 17.06
N VAL A 421 -29.77 -5.08 16.53
CA VAL A 421 -28.67 -5.64 17.34
C VAL A 421 -27.88 -4.54 18.04
N SER A 422 -27.56 -3.44 17.35
CA SER A 422 -26.81 -2.31 17.93
C SER A 422 -27.59 -1.62 19.04
N PHE A 423 -28.91 -1.44 18.89
CA PHE A 423 -29.76 -0.91 19.96
C PHE A 423 -29.80 -1.83 21.18
N ILE A 424 -29.95 -3.15 20.98
CA ILE A 424 -29.95 -4.12 22.09
C ILE A 424 -28.63 -4.03 22.87
N VAL A 425 -27.49 -4.03 22.17
CA VAL A 425 -26.17 -3.91 22.80
C VAL A 425 -26.04 -2.56 23.53
N GLY A 426 -26.42 -1.46 22.90
CA GLY A 426 -26.32 -0.11 23.49
C GLY A 426 -27.20 0.05 24.73
N PHE A 427 -28.45 -0.41 24.69
CA PHE A 427 -29.34 -0.36 25.85
C PHE A 427 -28.90 -1.29 26.98
N ALA A 428 -28.43 -2.50 26.66
CA ALA A 428 -27.91 -3.42 27.68
C ALA A 428 -26.64 -2.88 28.34
N ALA A 429 -25.71 -2.31 27.56
CA ALA A 429 -24.52 -1.63 28.08
C ALA A 429 -24.91 -0.48 29.01
N MET A 430 -25.87 0.34 28.59
CA MET A 430 -26.36 1.48 29.36
C MET A 430 -27.04 1.06 30.67
N SER A 431 -27.91 0.04 30.65
CA SER A 431 -28.75 -0.31 31.81
C SER A 431 -28.09 -1.24 32.80
N MET A 432 -27.13 -2.07 32.37
CA MET A 432 -26.56 -3.13 33.21
C MET A 432 -25.11 -2.87 33.62
N PHE A 433 -24.36 -2.06 32.86
CA PHE A 433 -22.90 -1.96 33.02
C PHE A 433 -22.39 -0.52 33.15
N ALA A 434 -23.02 0.46 32.50
CA ALA A 434 -22.55 1.83 32.51
C ALA A 434 -22.96 2.56 33.81
N LYS A 435 -22.06 3.41 34.34
CA LYS A 435 -22.38 4.26 35.50
C LYS A 435 -23.39 5.34 35.13
N ASP A 436 -24.31 5.65 36.04
CA ASP A 436 -25.27 6.73 35.85
C ASP A 436 -24.59 8.10 35.87
N VAL A 437 -24.82 8.89 34.81
CA VAL A 437 -24.36 10.27 34.69
C VAL A 437 -25.58 11.18 34.85
N LYS A 438 -25.67 11.86 36.01
CA LYS A 438 -26.82 12.70 36.38
C LYS A 438 -26.72 14.15 35.89
N THR A 439 -25.54 14.56 35.44
CA THR A 439 -25.26 15.92 34.97
C THR A 439 -24.96 15.92 33.48
N GLN A 440 -25.30 17.02 32.81
CA GLN A 440 -24.85 17.25 31.44
C GLN A 440 -23.32 17.46 31.47
N LEU A 441 -22.58 16.64 30.72
CA LEU A 441 -21.13 16.78 30.59
C LEU A 441 -20.81 17.67 29.38
N ASN A 442 -19.76 18.49 29.47
CA ASN A 442 -19.23 19.16 28.28
C ASN A 442 -18.48 18.17 27.37
N LEU A 443 -18.03 18.61 26.18
CA LEU A 443 -17.41 17.72 25.20
C LEU A 443 -16.11 17.09 25.73
N THR A 444 -15.27 17.88 26.40
CA THR A 444 -13.99 17.42 26.96
C THR A 444 -14.22 16.40 28.07
N GLU A 445 -15.11 16.70 29.02
CA GLU A 445 -15.53 15.78 30.08
C GLU A 445 -16.16 14.50 29.52
N THR A 446 -16.90 14.60 28.40
CA THR A 446 -17.46 13.44 27.71
C THR A 446 -16.36 12.52 27.17
N ILE A 447 -15.32 13.08 26.55
CA ILE A 447 -14.19 12.28 26.02
C ILE A 447 -13.44 11.59 27.17
N ASP A 448 -13.08 12.35 28.21
CA ASP A 448 -12.37 11.81 29.38
C ASP A 448 -13.20 10.71 30.07
N PHE A 449 -14.50 10.95 30.23
CA PHE A 449 -15.43 9.98 30.80
C PHE A 449 -15.49 8.70 29.96
N MET A 450 -15.61 8.81 28.64
CA MET A 450 -15.72 7.66 27.73
C MET A 450 -14.44 6.82 27.66
N ILE A 451 -13.26 7.42 27.85
CA ILE A 451 -11.98 6.70 27.97
C ILE A 451 -11.93 5.95 29.30
N SER A 452 -12.38 6.59 30.38
CA SER A 452 -12.36 6.00 31.73
C SER A 452 -13.42 4.91 31.95
N GLU A 453 -14.53 4.93 31.19
CA GLU A 453 -15.70 4.08 31.38
C GLU A 453 -16.09 3.35 30.08
N PRO A 454 -15.49 2.18 29.78
CA PRO A 454 -15.68 1.48 28.50
C PRO A 454 -17.12 0.98 28.29
N ALA A 455 -17.86 0.67 29.35
CA ALA A 455 -19.27 0.31 29.27
C ALA A 455 -20.13 1.50 28.79
N GLY A 456 -19.83 2.71 29.28
CA GLY A 456 -20.45 3.95 28.82
C GLY A 456 -20.15 4.21 27.33
N PHE A 457 -18.91 3.94 26.90
CA PHE A 457 -18.56 4.01 25.48
C PHE A 457 -19.38 3.06 24.60
N LEU A 458 -19.51 1.80 25.01
CA LEU A 458 -20.33 0.80 24.31
C LEU A 458 -21.81 1.20 24.24
N ALA A 459 -22.34 1.81 25.29
CA ALA A 459 -23.71 2.33 25.32
C ALA A 459 -23.92 3.42 24.25
N VAL A 460 -23.06 4.45 24.23
CA VAL A 460 -23.12 5.53 23.23
C VAL A 460 -22.96 4.97 21.82
N ALA A 461 -21.95 4.11 21.60
CA ALA A 461 -21.65 3.55 20.29
C ALA A 461 -22.80 2.69 19.76
N GLY A 462 -23.38 1.82 20.60
CA GLY A 462 -24.51 0.97 20.23
C GLY A 462 -25.74 1.77 19.81
N ILE A 463 -26.11 2.79 20.59
CA ILE A 463 -27.23 3.69 20.26
C ILE A 463 -26.94 4.48 18.98
N PHE A 464 -25.72 5.03 18.85
CA PHE A 464 -25.29 5.77 17.66
C PHE A 464 -25.40 4.93 16.39
N PHE A 465 -24.80 3.73 16.38
CA PHE A 465 -24.85 2.84 15.22
C PHE A 465 -26.28 2.36 14.94
N GLY A 466 -27.06 2.10 16.00
CA GLY A 466 -28.49 1.78 15.88
C GLY A 466 -29.24 2.82 15.06
N ILE A 467 -29.10 4.10 15.41
CA ILE A 467 -29.76 5.23 14.71
C ILE A 467 -29.23 5.39 13.28
N VAL A 468 -27.92 5.31 13.07
CA VAL A 468 -27.31 5.46 11.74
C VAL A 468 -27.73 4.33 10.78
N PHE A 469 -27.78 3.08 11.26
CA PHE A 469 -28.25 1.95 10.45
C PHE A 469 -29.77 2.02 10.18
N LEU A 470 -30.54 2.55 11.11
CA LEU A 470 -31.96 2.80 10.89
C LEU A 470 -32.17 3.83 9.76
N TYR A 471 -31.41 4.93 9.78
CA TYR A 471 -31.39 5.90 8.69
C TYR A 471 -30.99 5.25 7.35
N SER A 472 -29.91 4.46 7.31
CA SER A 472 -29.49 3.74 6.09
C SER A 472 -30.59 2.83 5.56
N THR A 473 -31.33 2.16 6.44
CA THR A 473 -32.46 1.29 6.08
C THR A 473 -33.57 2.10 5.41
N ILE A 474 -33.98 3.21 6.03
CA ILE A 474 -35.05 4.09 5.52
C ILE A 474 -34.63 4.68 4.17
N GLU A 475 -33.41 5.22 4.08
CA GLU A 475 -32.85 5.77 2.85
C GLU A 475 -32.86 4.73 1.72
N ASN A 476 -32.37 3.51 1.97
CA ASN A 476 -32.33 2.44 0.99
C ASN A 476 -33.74 2.00 0.56
N ARG A 477 -34.69 1.92 1.50
CA ARG A 477 -36.11 1.62 1.23
C ARG A 477 -36.73 2.66 0.30
N ILE A 478 -36.54 3.96 0.59
CA ILE A 478 -37.05 5.06 -0.22
C ILE A 478 -36.46 5.01 -1.65
N LYS A 479 -35.15 4.76 -1.76
CA LYS A 479 -34.48 4.64 -3.08
C LYS A 479 -35.01 3.46 -3.90
N ILE A 480 -35.21 2.30 -3.27
CA ILE A 480 -35.78 1.11 -3.93
C ILE A 480 -37.20 1.41 -4.40
N TYR A 481 -38.05 1.97 -3.53
CA TYR A 481 -39.43 2.31 -3.87
C TYR A 481 -39.50 3.30 -5.05
N ALA A 482 -38.66 4.33 -5.05
CA ALA A 482 -38.58 5.30 -6.14
C ALA A 482 -38.12 4.68 -7.48
N LEU A 483 -37.24 3.67 -7.44
CA LEU A 483 -36.80 2.91 -8.62
C LEU A 483 -37.91 1.96 -9.12
N GLU A 484 -38.63 1.28 -8.22
CA GLU A 484 -39.70 0.34 -8.55
C GLU A 484 -40.91 1.04 -9.19
N GLN A 485 -41.40 2.14 -8.60
CA GLN A 485 -42.58 2.86 -9.12
C GLN A 485 -42.37 3.40 -10.54
N ARG A 486 -41.15 3.85 -10.87
CA ARG A 486 -40.89 4.55 -12.14
C ARG A 486 -40.43 3.63 -13.26
N TYR A 487 -39.84 2.46 -12.95
CA TYR A 487 -39.17 1.62 -13.95
C TYR A 487 -39.37 0.11 -13.81
N GLY A 488 -40.21 -0.36 -12.87
CA GLY A 488 -40.50 -1.80 -12.68
C GLY A 488 -41.08 -2.52 -13.91
N ARG A 489 -41.68 -1.78 -14.87
CA ARG A 489 -42.14 -2.34 -16.16
C ARG A 489 -40.98 -2.57 -17.14
N LYS A 490 -40.13 -1.56 -17.38
CA LYS A 490 -38.98 -1.67 -18.31
C LYS A 490 -37.99 -2.77 -17.92
N PHE A 491 -37.78 -3.00 -16.62
CA PHE A 491 -36.88 -4.05 -16.14
C PHE A 491 -37.44 -5.48 -16.32
N LYS A 492 -38.77 -5.65 -16.26
CA LYS A 492 -39.41 -6.95 -16.54
C LYS A 492 -39.33 -7.28 -18.03
N ASP A 493 -39.56 -6.30 -18.89
CA ASP A 493 -39.52 -6.46 -20.34
C ASP A 493 -38.09 -6.78 -20.84
N GLU A 494 -37.07 -6.08 -20.33
CA GLU A 494 -35.67 -6.37 -20.68
C GLU A 494 -35.17 -7.74 -20.18
N LYS A 495 -35.67 -8.21 -19.03
CA LYS A 495 -35.32 -9.53 -18.50
C LYS A 495 -36.01 -10.64 -19.29
N ALA A 496 -37.25 -10.42 -19.74
CA ALA A 496 -37.97 -11.35 -20.59
C ALA A 496 -37.28 -11.52 -21.96
N LEU A 497 -36.84 -10.42 -22.58
CA LEU A 497 -36.09 -10.46 -23.84
C LEU A 497 -34.74 -11.20 -23.71
N PHE A 498 -34.01 -10.99 -22.62
CA PHE A 498 -32.75 -11.70 -22.36
C PHE A 498 -32.96 -13.21 -22.15
N ILE A 499 -34.01 -13.59 -21.41
CA ILE A 499 -34.36 -15.02 -21.22
C ILE A 499 -34.77 -15.65 -22.56
N ALA A 500 -35.51 -14.94 -23.41
CA ALA A 500 -35.88 -15.41 -24.74
C ALA A 500 -34.64 -15.66 -25.62
N SER A 501 -33.68 -14.73 -25.62
CA SER A 501 -32.43 -14.85 -26.40
C SER A 501 -31.55 -16.02 -25.92
N GLY A 502 -31.49 -16.26 -24.60
CA GLY A 502 -30.77 -17.41 -24.05
C GLY A 502 -31.40 -18.76 -24.42
N ASN A 503 -32.74 -18.84 -24.47
CA ASN A 503 -33.45 -20.03 -24.94
C ASN A 503 -33.26 -20.27 -26.45
N GLU A 504 -33.25 -19.20 -27.25
CA GLU A 504 -32.93 -19.28 -28.68
C GLU A 504 -31.52 -19.85 -28.90
N LEU A 505 -30.52 -19.36 -28.15
CA LEU A 505 -29.15 -19.86 -28.23
C LEU A 505 -29.04 -21.36 -27.94
N LYS A 506 -29.73 -21.83 -26.90
CA LYS A 506 -29.78 -23.26 -26.55
C LYS A 506 -30.35 -24.10 -27.70
N THR A 507 -31.40 -23.59 -28.34
CA THR A 507 -32.07 -24.26 -29.45
C THR A 507 -31.16 -24.36 -30.67
N LYS A 508 -30.48 -23.25 -31.04
CA LYS A 508 -29.55 -23.22 -32.17
C LYS A 508 -28.28 -24.05 -31.94
N ILE A 509 -27.80 -24.16 -30.71
CA ILE A 509 -26.68 -25.05 -30.37
C ILE A 509 -27.06 -26.53 -30.54
N ASP A 510 -28.27 -26.91 -30.13
CA ASP A 510 -28.77 -28.27 -30.33
C ASP A 510 -28.97 -28.58 -31.82
N GLU A 511 -29.44 -27.60 -32.60
CA GLU A 511 -29.51 -27.69 -34.06
C GLU A 511 -28.12 -27.86 -34.69
N LEU A 512 -27.14 -27.06 -34.27
CA LEU A 512 -25.76 -27.15 -34.73
C LEU A 512 -25.16 -28.54 -34.42
N LYS A 513 -25.37 -29.07 -33.21
CA LYS A 513 -24.91 -30.42 -32.83
C LYS A 513 -25.53 -31.50 -33.72
N LYS A 514 -26.82 -31.42 -34.02
CA LYS A 514 -27.50 -32.37 -34.91
C LYS A 514 -26.97 -32.29 -36.34
N LEU A 515 -26.76 -31.08 -36.85
CA LEU A 515 -26.26 -30.87 -38.20
C LEU A 515 -24.81 -31.36 -38.34
N VAL A 516 -23.96 -31.04 -37.37
CA VAL A 516 -22.57 -31.55 -37.28
C VAL A 516 -22.54 -33.07 -37.23
N ALA A 517 -23.38 -33.71 -36.39
CA ALA A 517 -23.44 -35.17 -36.30
C ALA A 517 -23.88 -35.81 -37.63
N THR A 518 -24.87 -35.21 -38.31
CA THR A 518 -25.37 -35.67 -39.61
C THR A 518 -24.29 -35.56 -40.68
N LEU A 519 -23.66 -34.39 -40.81
CA LEU A 519 -22.61 -34.14 -41.81
C LEU A 519 -21.34 -34.94 -41.53
N SER A 520 -20.97 -35.14 -40.27
CA SER A 520 -19.87 -36.01 -39.87
C SER A 520 -20.13 -37.47 -40.28
N SER A 521 -21.36 -37.97 -40.12
CA SER A 521 -21.74 -39.32 -40.60
C SER A 521 -21.69 -39.46 -42.12
N GLU A 522 -21.87 -38.35 -42.84
CA GLU A 522 -21.71 -38.25 -44.29
C GLU A 522 -20.24 -38.01 -44.72
N ASN A 523 -19.27 -38.06 -43.78
CA ASN A 523 -17.83 -37.83 -43.97
C ASN A 523 -17.46 -36.39 -44.40
N PHE A 524 -18.24 -35.37 -44.03
CA PHE A 524 -17.83 -33.98 -44.18
C PHE A 524 -16.82 -33.56 -43.10
N GLU A 525 -15.92 -32.64 -43.44
CA GLU A 525 -14.98 -32.05 -42.50
C GLU A 525 -15.68 -30.94 -41.69
N VAL A 526 -16.07 -31.26 -40.44
CA VAL A 526 -16.84 -30.37 -39.54
C VAL A 526 -16.17 -30.15 -38.17
N GLY A 527 -14.84 -30.31 -38.10
CA GLY A 527 -14.09 -30.31 -36.84
C GLY A 527 -14.18 -29.00 -36.06
N ALA A 528 -14.08 -27.85 -36.74
CA ALA A 528 -14.14 -26.54 -36.09
C ALA A 528 -15.53 -26.25 -35.49
N GLU A 529 -16.59 -26.61 -36.20
CA GLU A 529 -17.98 -26.43 -35.76
C GLU A 529 -18.33 -27.41 -34.62
N HIS A 530 -17.77 -28.63 -34.65
CA HIS A 530 -17.88 -29.60 -33.56
C HIS A 530 -17.22 -29.09 -32.26
N ASP A 531 -15.99 -28.58 -32.35
CA ASP A 531 -15.25 -28.05 -31.19
C ASP A 531 -15.95 -26.82 -30.61
N PHE A 532 -16.48 -25.95 -31.46
CA PHE A 532 -17.28 -24.81 -31.01
C PHE A 532 -18.58 -25.25 -30.30
N ALA A 533 -19.36 -26.15 -30.91
CA ALA A 533 -20.62 -26.64 -30.33
C ALA A 533 -20.42 -27.42 -29.01
N SER A 534 -19.27 -28.07 -28.84
CA SER A 534 -18.92 -28.81 -27.62
C SER A 534 -18.40 -27.88 -26.50
N SER A 535 -17.77 -26.75 -26.84
CA SER A 535 -17.25 -25.78 -25.88
C SER A 535 -18.34 -25.03 -25.09
N ILE A 536 -19.57 -24.98 -25.63
CA ILE A 536 -20.71 -24.30 -24.99
C ILE A 536 -21.65 -25.34 -24.38
N SER A 537 -21.58 -25.49 -23.05
CA SER A 537 -22.50 -26.38 -22.31
C SER A 537 -23.83 -25.69 -22.01
N SER A 538 -24.92 -26.45 -22.05
CA SER A 538 -26.25 -25.94 -21.68
C SER A 538 -26.29 -25.43 -20.23
N GLN A 539 -25.49 -26.03 -19.34
CA GLN A 539 -25.34 -25.58 -17.95
C GLN A 539 -24.72 -24.18 -17.85
N ARG A 540 -23.71 -23.88 -18.67
CA ARG A 540 -23.09 -22.55 -18.71
C ARG A 540 -24.06 -21.49 -19.20
N ILE A 541 -24.91 -21.80 -20.19
CA ILE A 541 -25.98 -20.90 -20.65
C ILE A 541 -26.99 -20.65 -19.51
N ASP A 542 -27.41 -21.71 -18.80
CA ASP A 542 -28.34 -21.58 -17.66
C ASP A 542 -27.74 -20.72 -16.51
N GLU A 543 -26.43 -20.79 -16.27
CA GLU A 543 -25.74 -19.93 -15.30
C GLU A 543 -25.67 -18.46 -15.72
N ILE A 544 -25.40 -18.20 -17.00
CA ILE A 544 -25.38 -16.85 -17.59
C ILE A 544 -26.79 -16.24 -17.53
N MET A 545 -27.83 -17.03 -17.82
CA MET A 545 -29.23 -16.58 -17.77
C MET A 545 -29.73 -16.20 -16.36
N LYS A 546 -29.13 -16.77 -15.30
CA LYS A 546 -29.45 -16.42 -13.91
C LYS A 546 -28.98 -15.00 -13.53
N LYS A 547 -28.00 -14.44 -14.23
CA LYS A 547 -27.37 -13.14 -13.93
C LYS A 547 -27.56 -12.15 -15.07
N THR A 548 -28.59 -11.30 -14.97
CA THR A 548 -28.90 -10.27 -15.99
C THR A 548 -27.95 -9.06 -15.90
N ASP A 549 -26.69 -9.24 -16.30
CA ASP A 549 -25.68 -8.17 -16.42
C ASP A 549 -25.51 -7.77 -17.89
N PRO A 550 -25.26 -6.48 -18.22
CA PRO A 550 -24.83 -6.05 -19.56
C PRO A 550 -23.73 -6.89 -20.22
N GLN A 551 -22.76 -7.39 -19.46
CA GLN A 551 -21.68 -8.23 -20.01
C GLN A 551 -22.21 -9.59 -20.49
N HIS A 552 -23.09 -10.21 -19.70
CA HIS A 552 -23.74 -11.47 -20.06
C HIS A 552 -24.71 -11.32 -21.23
N LYS A 553 -25.37 -10.16 -21.38
CA LYS A 553 -26.20 -9.85 -22.56
C LYS A 553 -25.38 -9.90 -23.86
N ARG A 554 -24.22 -9.22 -23.87
CA ARG A 554 -23.30 -9.23 -25.02
C ARG A 554 -22.74 -10.63 -25.30
N GLU A 555 -22.40 -11.37 -24.26
CA GLU A 555 -21.89 -12.74 -24.42
C GLU A 555 -22.92 -13.67 -25.09
N VAL A 556 -24.22 -13.54 -24.76
CA VAL A 556 -25.29 -14.30 -25.41
C VAL A 556 -25.48 -13.89 -26.87
N GLU A 557 -25.46 -12.59 -27.18
CA GLU A 557 -25.55 -12.07 -28.55
C GLU A 557 -24.37 -12.56 -29.41
N ASP A 558 -23.14 -12.46 -28.90
CA ASP A 558 -21.94 -12.92 -29.61
C ASP A 558 -21.98 -14.44 -29.90
N TYR A 559 -22.45 -15.25 -28.94
CA TYR A 559 -22.62 -16.68 -29.17
C TYR A 559 -23.72 -16.97 -30.20
N LEU A 560 -24.84 -16.24 -30.17
CA LEU A 560 -25.91 -16.40 -31.16
C LEU A 560 -25.39 -16.13 -32.57
N THR A 561 -24.67 -15.03 -32.78
CA THR A 561 -24.08 -14.69 -34.08
C THR A 561 -23.14 -15.78 -34.59
N LYS A 562 -22.25 -16.30 -33.74
CA LYS A 562 -21.31 -17.36 -34.12
C LYS A 562 -22.00 -18.68 -34.44
N VAL A 563 -23.06 -19.04 -33.71
CA VAL A 563 -23.85 -20.25 -33.99
C VAL A 563 -24.60 -20.10 -35.31
N ASP A 564 -25.15 -18.92 -35.60
CA ASP A 564 -25.82 -18.63 -36.87
C ASP A 564 -24.86 -18.70 -38.07
N GLU A 565 -23.66 -18.14 -37.93
CA GLU A 565 -22.61 -18.24 -38.95
C GLU A 565 -22.20 -19.69 -39.20
N ALA A 566 -22.03 -20.50 -38.15
CA ALA A 566 -21.69 -21.91 -38.26
C ALA A 566 -22.80 -22.73 -38.93
N LEU A 567 -24.06 -22.53 -38.54
CA LEU A 567 -25.22 -23.17 -39.17
C LEU A 567 -25.32 -22.81 -40.65
N SER A 568 -25.20 -21.51 -40.97
CA SER A 568 -25.26 -21.02 -42.35
C SER A 568 -24.18 -21.67 -43.23
N ARG A 569 -22.94 -21.73 -42.74
CA ARG A 569 -21.81 -22.35 -43.44
C ARG A 569 -22.03 -23.85 -43.69
N LEU A 570 -22.50 -24.59 -42.68
CA LEU A 570 -22.77 -26.04 -42.83
C LEU A 570 -23.91 -26.33 -43.82
N HIS A 571 -24.97 -25.53 -43.79
CA HIS A 571 -26.05 -25.63 -44.77
C HIS A 571 -25.59 -25.30 -46.19
N GLU A 572 -24.75 -24.28 -46.35
CA GLU A 572 -24.18 -23.92 -47.65
C GLU A 572 -23.25 -25.02 -48.18
N LEU A 573 -22.39 -25.60 -47.33
CA LEU A 573 -21.55 -26.74 -47.67
C LEU A 573 -22.36 -27.93 -48.18
N LYS A 574 -23.44 -28.30 -47.45
CA LYS A 574 -24.34 -29.38 -47.87
C LYS A 574 -24.97 -29.07 -49.23
N LYS A 575 -25.53 -27.88 -49.40
CA LYS A 575 -26.17 -27.44 -50.65
C LYS A 575 -25.20 -27.47 -51.84
N LEU A 576 -23.99 -26.94 -51.67
CA LEU A 576 -22.97 -26.93 -52.73
C LEU A 576 -22.54 -28.34 -53.13
N SER A 577 -22.43 -29.25 -52.16
CA SER A 577 -22.07 -30.64 -52.39
C SER A 577 -23.12 -31.40 -53.19
N GLU A 578 -24.40 -31.17 -52.91
CA GLU A 578 -25.52 -31.83 -53.61
C GLU A 578 -25.69 -31.30 -55.03
N GLN A 579 -25.52 -29.99 -55.23
CA GLN A 579 -25.71 -29.35 -56.54
C GLN A 579 -24.61 -29.70 -57.55
N ASN A 580 -23.37 -29.87 -57.09
CA ASN A 580 -22.21 -30.03 -57.96
C ASN A 580 -21.66 -31.47 -58.01
N TRP A 581 -22.27 -32.42 -57.27
CA TRP A 581 -21.76 -33.79 -57.17
C TRP A 581 -21.53 -34.45 -58.53
N THR A 582 -22.49 -34.32 -59.45
CA THR A 582 -22.42 -34.93 -60.78
C THR A 582 -21.19 -34.43 -61.55
N VAL A 583 -20.93 -33.13 -61.51
CA VAL A 583 -19.78 -32.50 -62.19
C VAL A 583 -18.46 -32.96 -61.58
N TRP A 584 -18.39 -33.05 -60.25
CA TRP A 584 -17.20 -33.49 -59.53
C TRP A 584 -16.91 -34.97 -59.73
N ASN A 585 -17.96 -35.80 -59.75
CA ASN A 585 -17.87 -37.22 -60.05
C ASN A 585 -17.25 -37.46 -61.42
N ASP A 586 -17.75 -36.78 -62.46
CA ASP A 586 -17.24 -36.91 -63.83
C ASP A 586 -15.79 -36.42 -63.93
N TYR A 587 -15.45 -35.35 -63.21
CA TYR A 587 -14.10 -34.82 -63.16
C TYR A 587 -13.10 -35.79 -62.49
N ILE A 588 -13.47 -36.41 -61.36
CA ILE A 588 -12.64 -37.42 -60.69
C ILE A 588 -12.47 -38.66 -61.58
N ALA A 589 -13.55 -39.12 -62.23
CA ALA A 589 -13.49 -40.24 -63.15
C ALA A 589 -12.56 -39.97 -64.34
N LYS A 590 -12.59 -38.74 -64.88
CA LYS A 590 -11.69 -38.33 -65.96
C LYS A 590 -10.23 -38.33 -65.52
N LEU A 591 -9.92 -37.78 -64.35
CA LEU A 591 -8.55 -37.78 -63.82
C LEU A 591 -8.02 -39.20 -63.59
N LEU A 592 -8.87 -40.10 -63.09
CA LEU A 592 -8.52 -41.52 -62.96
C LEU A 592 -8.40 -42.27 -64.30
N GLY A 593 -8.94 -41.72 -65.39
CA GLY A 593 -8.75 -42.24 -66.74
C GLY A 593 -7.41 -41.85 -67.34
N GLU A 594 -6.85 -40.72 -66.91
CA GLU A 594 -5.57 -40.16 -67.38
C GLU A 594 -4.38 -40.58 -66.49
N THR A 595 -4.63 -40.85 -65.20
CA THR A 595 -3.62 -41.18 -64.19
C THR A 595 -4.11 -42.27 -63.23
N ASP A 596 -3.23 -43.14 -62.76
CA ASP A 596 -3.57 -44.21 -61.80
C ASP A 596 -3.73 -43.71 -60.34
N GLU A 597 -3.41 -42.44 -60.09
CA GLU A 597 -3.43 -41.80 -58.76
C GLU A 597 -4.05 -40.39 -58.86
N VAL A 598 -4.95 -40.04 -57.93
CA VAL A 598 -5.54 -38.69 -57.82
C VAL A 598 -5.35 -38.11 -56.42
N TYR A 599 -4.63 -36.99 -56.34
CA TYR A 599 -4.40 -36.24 -55.11
C TYR A 599 -5.51 -35.24 -54.80
N LEU A 600 -5.80 -35.00 -53.52
CA LEU A 600 -6.71 -33.94 -53.07
C LEU A 600 -6.32 -32.57 -53.63
N SER A 601 -5.03 -32.23 -53.64
CA SER A 601 -4.53 -30.96 -54.20
C SER A 601 -4.78 -30.80 -55.71
N GLY A 602 -4.94 -31.92 -56.45
CA GLY A 602 -5.28 -31.93 -57.88
C GLY A 602 -6.75 -31.66 -58.19
N LEU A 603 -7.63 -31.65 -57.16
CA LEU A 603 -9.06 -31.38 -57.30
C LEU A 603 -9.37 -29.88 -57.28
N VAL A 604 -8.76 -29.13 -58.21
CA VAL A 604 -8.83 -27.66 -58.22
C VAL A 604 -10.25 -27.13 -58.38
N THR A 605 -11.12 -27.87 -59.08
CA THR A 605 -12.53 -27.53 -59.32
C THR A 605 -13.46 -27.78 -58.11
N ILE A 606 -12.96 -28.52 -57.11
CA ILE A 606 -13.69 -28.83 -55.87
C ILE A 606 -13.17 -27.91 -54.76
N PRO A 607 -14.03 -27.21 -54.00
CA PRO A 607 -13.61 -26.40 -52.86
C PRO A 607 -12.81 -27.21 -51.84
N ALA A 608 -11.76 -26.62 -51.27
CA ALA A 608 -10.82 -27.33 -50.39
C ALA A 608 -11.50 -28.15 -49.28
N SER A 609 -12.52 -27.57 -48.63
CA SER A 609 -13.30 -28.20 -47.55
C SER A 609 -14.16 -29.40 -47.98
N LEU A 610 -14.34 -29.63 -49.29
CA LEU A 610 -15.19 -30.70 -49.84
C LEU A 610 -14.39 -31.75 -50.62
N ARG A 611 -13.08 -31.58 -50.81
CA ARG A 611 -12.25 -32.50 -51.60
C ARG A 611 -12.17 -33.90 -51.00
N SER A 612 -11.95 -33.97 -49.67
CA SER A 612 -11.90 -35.25 -48.95
C SER A 612 -13.24 -35.97 -48.98
N TRP A 613 -14.34 -35.23 -48.77
CA TRP A 613 -15.69 -35.76 -48.91
C TRP A 613 -15.95 -36.29 -50.33
N ALA A 614 -15.60 -35.52 -51.36
CA ALA A 614 -15.86 -35.87 -52.75
C ALA A 614 -15.12 -37.14 -53.18
N LEU A 615 -13.84 -37.30 -52.81
CA LEU A 615 -13.10 -38.54 -53.08
C LEU A 615 -13.67 -39.73 -52.30
N ASN A 616 -14.05 -39.54 -51.02
CA ASN A 616 -14.63 -40.60 -50.21
C ASN A 616 -15.97 -41.08 -50.77
N LYS A 617 -16.81 -40.14 -51.22
CA LYS A 617 -18.08 -40.45 -51.87
C LYS A 617 -17.86 -41.17 -53.20
N PHE A 618 -16.87 -40.73 -53.99
CA PHE A 618 -16.53 -41.35 -55.27
C PHE A 618 -16.08 -42.81 -55.09
N VAL A 619 -15.18 -43.08 -54.14
CA VAL A 619 -14.71 -44.45 -53.84
C VAL A 619 -15.86 -45.36 -53.37
N LYS A 620 -16.82 -44.83 -52.60
CA LYS A 620 -18.00 -45.58 -52.17
C LYS A 620 -18.97 -45.88 -53.31
N GLU A 621 -19.18 -44.94 -54.22
CA GLU A 621 -20.13 -45.09 -55.33
C GLU A 621 -19.56 -45.92 -56.50
N HIS A 622 -18.23 -46.03 -56.60
CA HIS A 622 -17.54 -46.71 -57.70
C HIS A 622 -16.56 -47.81 -57.24
N PRO A 623 -17.05 -48.88 -56.57
CA PRO A 623 -16.19 -49.96 -56.06
C PRO A 623 -15.45 -50.73 -57.18
N ASP A 624 -15.99 -50.71 -58.39
CA ASP A 624 -15.47 -51.44 -59.55
C ASP A 624 -14.10 -50.93 -60.04
N TYR A 625 -13.73 -49.69 -59.71
CA TYR A 625 -12.41 -49.15 -60.03
C TYR A 625 -11.30 -49.70 -59.13
N GLY A 626 -11.65 -50.45 -58.07
CA GLY A 626 -10.66 -51.08 -57.18
C GLY A 626 -9.74 -50.08 -56.48
N LEU A 627 -10.29 -48.92 -56.09
CA LEU A 627 -9.55 -47.79 -55.54
C LEU A 627 -9.31 -47.96 -54.03
N THR A 628 -8.12 -47.60 -53.56
CA THR A 628 -7.79 -47.51 -52.14
C THR A 628 -7.33 -46.11 -51.76
N PHE A 629 -7.73 -45.66 -50.58
CA PHE A 629 -7.31 -44.38 -50.00
C PHE A 629 -5.95 -44.52 -49.30
N GLU A 630 -5.00 -43.66 -49.65
CA GLU A 630 -3.70 -43.55 -49.00
C GLU A 630 -3.43 -42.09 -48.61
N GLY A 631 -3.86 -41.69 -47.42
CA GLY A 631 -3.72 -40.31 -46.94
C GLY A 631 -4.51 -39.32 -47.80
N GLU A 632 -3.81 -38.49 -48.57
CA GLU A 632 -4.40 -37.44 -49.43
C GLU A 632 -4.63 -37.87 -50.89
N LEU A 633 -4.55 -39.16 -51.22
CA LEU A 633 -4.76 -39.67 -52.59
C LEU A 633 -5.64 -40.93 -52.65
N ILE A 634 -6.20 -41.16 -53.84
CA ILE A 634 -6.82 -42.44 -54.23
C ILE A 634 -6.01 -43.10 -55.36
N ARG A 635 -5.79 -44.42 -55.28
CA ARG A 635 -4.98 -45.22 -56.24
C ARG A 635 -5.65 -46.52 -56.66
N ARG A 636 -5.45 -46.97 -57.92
CA ARG A 636 -5.90 -48.28 -58.45
C ARG A 636 -5.02 -49.45 -57.94
N ARG A 637 -5.64 -50.59 -57.58
CA ARG A 637 -4.97 -51.77 -57.01
C ARG A 637 -4.44 -52.76 -58.08
N GLU A 638 -3.14 -53.09 -58.06
CA GLU A 638 -2.54 -54.15 -58.91
C GLU A 638 -3.02 -55.57 -58.51
N VAL A 639 -3.31 -56.44 -59.49
CA VAL A 639 -3.80 -57.82 -59.27
C VAL A 639 -2.77 -58.86 -59.71
N SER A 640 -2.44 -59.83 -58.86
CA SER A 640 -1.44 -60.86 -59.17
C SER A 640 -2.00 -62.04 -60.02
N PRO A 641 -1.24 -62.59 -60.99
CA PRO A 641 -1.74 -63.58 -61.95
C PRO A 641 -2.13 -64.93 -61.33
N ASP A 642 -1.59 -65.27 -60.15
CA ASP A 642 -2.00 -66.44 -59.37
C ASP A 642 -3.44 -66.30 -58.82
N LYS A 643 -3.89 -65.08 -58.47
CA LYS A 643 -5.28 -64.84 -58.04
C LYS A 643 -6.26 -64.97 -59.18
N ILE A 644 -5.89 -64.51 -60.38
CA ILE A 644 -6.68 -64.69 -61.60
C ILE A 644 -6.86 -66.19 -61.89
N ALA A 645 -5.79 -66.95 -61.83
CA ALA A 645 -5.79 -68.38 -62.07
C ALA A 645 -6.66 -69.16 -61.07
N ARG A 646 -6.60 -68.82 -59.77
CA ARG A 646 -7.47 -69.43 -58.75
C ARG A 646 -8.94 -69.13 -59.01
N ALA A 647 -9.28 -67.87 -59.30
CA ALA A 647 -10.66 -67.48 -59.58
C ALA A 647 -11.24 -68.19 -60.81
N MET A 648 -10.42 -68.46 -61.83
CA MET A 648 -10.86 -69.19 -63.03
C MET A 648 -11.06 -70.69 -62.80
N ILE A 649 -10.25 -71.31 -61.93
CA ILE A 649 -10.48 -72.70 -61.49
C ILE A 649 -11.75 -72.79 -60.65
N GLU A 650 -11.96 -71.87 -59.71
CA GLU A 650 -13.18 -71.83 -58.87
C GLU A 650 -14.45 -71.65 -59.70
N ARG A 651 -14.37 -70.87 -60.78
CA ARG A 651 -15.46 -70.71 -61.77
C ARG A 651 -15.59 -71.90 -62.74
N LYS A 652 -14.79 -72.96 -62.58
CA LYS A 652 -14.74 -74.15 -63.44
C LYS A 652 -14.47 -73.86 -64.92
N LEU A 653 -13.83 -72.72 -65.21
CA LEU A 653 -13.36 -72.36 -66.55
C LEU A 653 -12.07 -73.11 -66.91
N LEU A 654 -11.24 -73.39 -65.90
CA LEU A 654 -10.02 -74.17 -66.02
C LEU A 654 -10.10 -75.42 -65.14
N HIS A 655 -9.71 -76.57 -65.68
CA HIS A 655 -9.41 -77.79 -64.93
C HIS A 655 -8.04 -77.71 -64.25
N GLY A 656 -7.12 -76.95 -64.83
CA GLY A 656 -5.80 -76.74 -64.26
C GLY A 656 -5.06 -75.60 -64.93
N VAL A 657 -4.05 -75.10 -64.24
CA VAL A 657 -3.16 -74.05 -64.72
C VAL A 657 -1.78 -74.23 -64.14
N VAL A 658 -0.77 -74.01 -64.99
CA VAL A 658 0.62 -73.87 -64.58
C VAL A 658 1.11 -72.55 -65.12
N ILE A 659 1.66 -71.71 -64.25
CA ILE A 659 2.31 -70.46 -64.61
C ILE A 659 3.79 -70.63 -64.36
N VAL A 660 4.58 -70.32 -65.38
CA VAL A 660 6.03 -70.30 -65.37
C VAL A 660 6.46 -68.86 -65.59
N LYS A 661 7.28 -68.33 -64.69
CA LYS A 661 7.86 -66.99 -64.83
C LYS A 661 9.37 -67.15 -64.75
N ASP A 662 10.08 -66.59 -65.73
CA ASP A 662 11.55 -66.66 -65.83
C ASP A 662 12.09 -68.10 -65.76
N GLY A 663 11.38 -69.04 -66.41
CA GLY A 663 11.75 -70.45 -66.47
C GLY A 663 11.48 -71.26 -65.20
N LYS A 664 10.89 -70.67 -64.15
CA LYS A 664 10.49 -71.37 -62.92
C LYS A 664 8.97 -71.42 -62.79
N VAL A 665 8.44 -72.56 -62.35
CA VAL A 665 7.00 -72.70 -62.05
C VAL A 665 6.67 -71.80 -60.85
N SER A 666 5.95 -70.71 -61.09
CA SER A 666 5.51 -69.75 -60.07
C SER A 666 4.18 -70.16 -59.43
N PHE A 667 3.32 -70.83 -60.19
CA PHE A 667 2.04 -71.36 -59.73
C PHE A 667 1.69 -72.64 -60.47
N SER A 668 1.14 -73.63 -59.77
CA SER A 668 0.56 -74.82 -60.39
C SER A 668 -0.63 -75.31 -59.58
N LYS A 669 -1.75 -75.55 -60.25
CA LYS A 669 -2.94 -76.16 -59.65
C LYS A 669 -3.68 -76.95 -60.73
N CYS A 670 -4.02 -78.20 -60.47
CA CYS A 670 -4.79 -79.03 -61.39
C CYS A 670 -5.77 -79.89 -60.58
N GLU A 671 -7.02 -79.97 -61.02
CA GLU A 671 -8.01 -80.88 -60.44
C GLU A 671 -7.73 -82.31 -60.92
N GLY A 672 -7.72 -83.28 -59.99
CA GLY A 672 -7.55 -84.71 -60.29
C GLY A 672 -6.11 -85.21 -60.53
N ALA A 673 -5.13 -84.33 -60.72
CA ALA A 673 -3.72 -84.68 -60.89
C ALA A 673 -2.81 -83.91 -59.92
N GLY A 674 -1.68 -84.50 -59.53
CA GLY A 674 -0.71 -83.85 -58.64
C GLY A 674 -0.12 -82.57 -59.27
N ALA A 675 -0.43 -81.41 -58.71
CA ALA A 675 0.00 -80.11 -59.24
C ALA A 675 1.52 -79.99 -59.44
N THR A 676 2.31 -80.62 -58.57
CA THR A 676 3.78 -80.68 -58.68
C THR A 676 4.23 -81.46 -59.91
N ILE A 677 3.55 -82.58 -60.22
CA ILE A 677 3.86 -83.43 -61.38
C ILE A 677 3.51 -82.69 -62.66
N VAL A 678 2.30 -82.11 -62.73
CA VAL A 678 1.86 -81.32 -63.90
C VAL A 678 2.79 -80.13 -64.12
N GLY A 679 3.20 -79.45 -63.05
CA GLY A 679 4.17 -78.34 -63.12
C GLY A 679 5.53 -78.78 -63.67
N ALA A 680 6.09 -79.89 -63.17
CA ALA A 680 7.37 -80.41 -63.64
C ALA A 680 7.33 -80.89 -65.10
N LEU A 681 6.25 -81.59 -65.48
CA LEU A 681 6.03 -82.02 -66.86
C LEU A 681 5.87 -80.82 -67.80
N THR A 682 5.17 -79.77 -67.36
CA THR A 682 5.00 -78.53 -68.13
C THR A 682 6.34 -77.85 -68.35
N ALA A 683 7.15 -77.66 -67.31
CA ALA A 683 8.48 -77.06 -67.44
C ALA A 683 9.38 -77.86 -68.41
N LYS A 684 9.32 -79.20 -68.34
CA LYS A 684 10.06 -80.06 -69.26
C LYS A 684 9.53 -79.96 -70.70
N MET A 685 8.21 -79.94 -70.89
CA MET A 685 7.56 -79.75 -72.19
C MET A 685 7.93 -78.41 -72.81
N LEU A 686 7.94 -77.33 -72.02
CA LEU A 686 8.36 -75.99 -72.43
C LEU A 686 9.80 -75.97 -72.94
N SER A 687 10.72 -76.61 -72.21
CA SER A 687 12.12 -76.74 -72.62
C SER A 687 12.27 -77.49 -73.95
N TYR A 688 11.52 -78.57 -74.15
CA TYR A 688 11.53 -79.32 -75.40
C TYR A 688 10.90 -78.54 -76.55
N LEU A 689 9.79 -77.86 -76.30
CA LEU A 689 9.09 -77.04 -77.30
C LEU A 689 10.00 -75.90 -77.77
N SER A 690 10.65 -75.19 -76.85
CA SER A 690 11.61 -74.14 -77.20
C SER A 690 12.77 -74.68 -78.05
N SER A 691 13.28 -75.87 -77.71
CA SER A 691 14.34 -76.54 -78.49
C SER A 691 13.84 -76.97 -79.88
N ALA A 692 12.63 -77.51 -79.96
CA ALA A 692 12.01 -77.94 -81.21
C ALA A 692 11.77 -76.75 -82.14
N VAL A 693 11.17 -75.66 -81.64
CA VAL A 693 10.89 -74.42 -82.40
C VAL A 693 12.19 -73.82 -82.97
N LYS A 694 13.27 -73.79 -82.18
CA LYS A 694 14.60 -73.37 -82.65
C LYS A 694 15.14 -74.26 -83.77
N ASN A 695 14.99 -75.58 -83.65
CA ASN A 695 15.48 -76.54 -84.65
C ASN A 695 14.74 -76.46 -86.00
N VAL A 696 13.50 -75.95 -86.03
CA VAL A 696 12.76 -75.67 -87.27
C VAL A 696 13.00 -74.25 -87.82
N GLY A 697 13.92 -73.49 -87.22
CA GLY A 697 14.32 -72.15 -87.68
C GLY A 697 13.40 -71.01 -87.22
N GLN A 698 12.52 -71.24 -86.24
CA GLN A 698 11.68 -70.20 -85.65
C GLN A 698 12.27 -69.67 -84.33
N HIS A 699 12.07 -68.39 -84.04
CA HIS A 699 12.64 -67.74 -82.85
C HIS A 699 11.94 -68.12 -81.54
N ASP A 700 10.60 -68.22 -81.53
CA ASP A 700 9.81 -68.60 -80.35
C ASP A 700 8.34 -68.93 -80.71
N TYR A 701 7.57 -69.46 -79.75
CA TYR A 701 6.13 -69.70 -79.90
C TYR A 701 5.30 -68.65 -79.12
N ASN A 702 4.17 -68.21 -79.70
CA ASN A 702 3.23 -67.31 -79.00
C ASN A 702 2.15 -68.09 -78.25
N SER A 703 1.63 -69.14 -78.88
CA SER A 703 0.70 -70.08 -78.24
C SER A 703 0.75 -71.43 -78.90
N VAL A 704 0.54 -72.50 -78.12
CA VAL A 704 0.44 -73.87 -78.62
C VAL A 704 -0.77 -74.52 -77.99
N ALA A 705 -1.63 -75.14 -78.80
CA ALA A 705 -2.77 -75.89 -78.32
C ALA A 705 -2.60 -77.38 -78.65
N THR A 706 -2.78 -78.24 -77.64
CA THR A 706 -2.85 -79.69 -77.82
C THR A 706 -4.26 -80.16 -77.50
N ILE A 707 -4.85 -80.92 -78.42
CA ILE A 707 -6.25 -81.33 -78.37
C ILE A 707 -6.31 -82.81 -78.01
N GLY A 708 -6.75 -83.13 -76.79
CA GLY A 708 -7.07 -84.50 -76.38
C GLY A 708 -8.53 -84.85 -76.67
N ASP A 709 -9.03 -86.00 -76.22
CA ASP A 709 -10.43 -86.40 -76.48
C ASP A 709 -11.43 -85.53 -75.71
N LYS A 710 -11.15 -85.25 -74.42
CA LYS A 710 -12.01 -84.48 -73.51
C LYS A 710 -11.43 -83.12 -73.12
N LEU A 711 -10.12 -83.06 -72.89
CA LEU A 711 -9.42 -81.87 -72.42
C LEU A 711 -8.57 -81.25 -73.53
N LEU A 712 -8.36 -79.96 -73.40
CA LEU A 712 -7.56 -79.12 -74.27
C LEU A 712 -6.50 -78.41 -73.41
N LEU A 713 -5.26 -78.51 -73.87
CA LEU A 713 -4.08 -77.93 -73.23
C LEU A 713 -3.63 -76.73 -74.05
N VAL A 714 -3.66 -75.53 -73.48
CA VAL A 714 -3.28 -74.30 -74.16
C VAL A 714 -2.11 -73.67 -73.46
N LEU A 715 -1.00 -73.62 -74.16
CA LEU A 715 0.17 -72.89 -73.75
C LEU A 715 0.10 -71.47 -74.33
N LEU A 716 0.26 -70.46 -73.49
CA LEU A 716 0.28 -69.05 -73.87
C LEU A 716 1.55 -68.41 -73.34
N LYS A 717 2.23 -67.63 -74.19
CA LYS A 717 3.38 -66.83 -73.80
C LYS A 717 3.03 -65.35 -73.80
N HIS A 718 3.33 -64.67 -72.70
CA HIS A 718 3.18 -63.23 -72.57
C HIS A 718 4.40 -62.64 -71.84
N HIS A 719 5.26 -61.95 -72.58
CA HIS A 719 6.56 -61.47 -72.10
C HIS A 719 7.39 -62.59 -71.45
N THR A 720 7.75 -62.46 -70.16
CA THR A 720 8.53 -63.45 -69.40
C THR A 720 7.67 -64.50 -68.70
N MET A 721 6.34 -64.44 -68.88
CA MET A 721 5.37 -65.36 -68.30
C MET A 721 4.85 -66.32 -69.35
N GLU A 722 4.91 -67.62 -69.04
CA GLU A 722 4.34 -68.70 -69.84
C GLU A 722 3.27 -69.39 -69.00
N ALA A 723 2.08 -69.59 -69.54
CA ALA A 723 0.97 -70.23 -68.85
C ALA A 723 0.48 -71.44 -69.64
N LEU A 724 0.43 -72.61 -69.01
CA LEU A 724 -0.31 -73.77 -69.49
C LEU A 724 -1.70 -73.75 -68.85
N LEU A 725 -2.74 -73.63 -69.66
CA LEU A 725 -4.13 -73.68 -69.26
C LEU A 725 -4.71 -75.04 -69.69
N ILE A 726 -5.30 -75.76 -68.74
CA ILE A 726 -5.95 -77.04 -68.95
C ILE A 726 -7.44 -76.82 -68.80
N MET A 727 -8.23 -77.11 -69.83
CA MET A 727 -9.66 -76.83 -69.85
C MET A 727 -10.43 -77.87 -70.67
N GLU A 728 -11.75 -77.92 -70.51
CA GLU A 728 -12.63 -78.70 -71.38
C GLU A 728 -12.76 -78.00 -72.74
N LYS A 729 -12.89 -78.78 -73.82
CA LYS A 729 -12.97 -78.23 -75.20
C LYS A 729 -14.06 -77.16 -75.35
N GLU A 730 -15.21 -77.37 -74.72
CA GLU A 730 -16.37 -76.48 -74.81
C GLU A 730 -16.12 -75.10 -74.18
N LYS A 731 -15.21 -75.01 -73.20
CA LYS A 731 -14.90 -73.78 -72.47
C LYS A 731 -13.72 -73.00 -73.05
N PHE A 732 -13.13 -73.48 -74.14
CA PHE A 732 -11.90 -72.90 -74.70
C PHE A 732 -12.02 -71.41 -75.01
N LYS A 733 -13.06 -71.00 -75.73
CA LYS A 733 -13.22 -69.61 -76.16
C LYS A 733 -13.39 -68.68 -74.95
N GLU A 734 -14.28 -69.05 -74.03
CA GLU A 734 -14.58 -68.29 -72.82
C GLU A 734 -13.36 -68.17 -71.90
N ALA A 735 -12.67 -69.29 -71.63
CA ALA A 735 -11.51 -69.30 -70.75
C ALA A 735 -10.34 -68.46 -71.31
N ILE A 736 -10.10 -68.49 -72.63
CA ILE A 736 -8.99 -67.73 -73.23
C ILE A 736 -9.28 -66.24 -73.30
N GLU A 737 -10.52 -65.83 -73.62
CA GLU A 737 -10.92 -64.42 -73.61
C GLU A 737 -10.83 -63.83 -72.19
N GLU A 738 -11.35 -64.54 -71.19
CA GLU A 738 -11.28 -64.13 -69.78
C GLU A 738 -9.82 -64.02 -69.30
N TRP A 739 -8.96 -64.98 -69.65
CA TRP A 739 -7.54 -64.95 -69.31
C TRP A 739 -6.83 -63.74 -69.91
N LYS A 740 -7.04 -63.47 -71.20
CA LYS A 740 -6.43 -62.33 -71.90
C LYS A 740 -6.92 -60.97 -71.37
N ASN A 741 -8.20 -60.85 -71.04
CA ASN A 741 -8.75 -59.60 -70.51
C ASN A 741 -8.18 -59.28 -69.12
N LYS A 742 -8.05 -60.29 -68.26
CA LYS A 742 -7.52 -60.08 -66.90
C LYS A 742 -6.02 -59.83 -66.89
N LEU A 743 -5.27 -60.39 -67.84
CA LEU A 743 -3.83 -60.14 -67.98
C LEU A 743 -3.47 -58.72 -68.42
N LYS A 744 -4.40 -57.92 -68.96
CA LYS A 744 -4.12 -56.51 -69.26
C LYS A 744 -3.92 -55.65 -68.00
N ASN A 745 -4.38 -56.16 -66.85
CA ASN A 745 -4.36 -55.48 -65.55
C ASN A 745 -3.30 -56.07 -64.59
N VAL A 746 -2.35 -56.84 -65.15
CA VAL A 746 -1.23 -57.52 -64.49
C VAL A 746 0.05 -57.03 -65.12
#